data_AF-A0A849TEL2-F1
#
_entry.id   AF-A0A849TEL2-F1
#
_cell.length_a   1.000
_cell.length_b   1.000
_cell.length_c   1.000
_cell.angle_alpha   90.00
_cell.angle_beta   90.00
_cell.angle_gamma   90.00
#
_symmetry.space_group_name_H-M   'P 1'
#
loop_
_entity.id
_entity.type
_entity.pdbx_description
1 polymer ?
#
loop_
_entity_poly.entity_id
_entity_poly.type
_entity_poly.pdbx_seq_one_letter_code
_entity_poly.pdbx_strand_id
1 'polypeptide(L)'
;MSFGKIVTFIFSLSLITLTIVNANDNAGSGGVVTVESIDWQKIKLQDSVKKRYESVISKIITSSKFIVNVSIETEPISKSKKSDAKDELKNVKQVKFNDSLPSASKGDSIIFTKLGLEAPLLQDQDNYKRESYKKTINEISNNFDIFNFLKSINVEVLLNEKLEIKTRKVVEDLIIGTQTITSNKIKPRINIKYISMDEVFVPVKLVKPVEPTFIEKLSKTIPMYANALGLILSVLTLGVISIILFRKYSELQERQMELMKSQKIENKNENKEKENLSKSELLGKGISGSGADHISDEESIKAFERFKNFLTNSPIESNLLIKKWIKSEDNDTSLALNALVKQLTNDELKNVFESLSIMDRKTWKMKLKLDINDDEIKFGNTFISSQIVENIIAPPVIKDPEIIQTISTLTPKQGAEIIKLNIDSGAILMNIMPPKFASEMLEHLSQDMADSLINLSVMCTEDKILDSLSKFKENLPVTKALLNKSPFLENLLAHIAFAGPYTEKTLFKLLTSVESFEFVLQTAISNLPVEIINNAPGRIVKASLQLLQQKARVHYLYNQEVERQEHLLNLIAIAGSKNRDLINLEFEKIQNDPGLLEELTMNKVTIEKNYQSSVRKIVRNNPDMAKEIRPLVTKWIEELMHNSSNTDDDSKSVNVIKMPNFPTDDDSSSAA
;
A
#
# COMPACT_ATOMS: atom_id res chain seq x y z
N MET A 1 6.85 -37.22 16.70
CA MET A 1 6.36 -36.06 15.92
C MET A 1 5.28 -36.60 14.97
N SER A 2 4.03 -36.13 15.06
CA SER A 2 2.96 -36.69 14.19
C SER A 2 3.22 -36.33 12.73
N PHE A 3 2.86 -37.23 11.82
CA PHE A 3 3.03 -37.06 10.37
C PHE A 3 2.46 -35.72 9.87
N GLY A 4 1.36 -35.26 10.48
CA GLY A 4 0.78 -33.93 10.22
C GLY A 4 1.74 -32.78 10.50
N LYS A 5 2.46 -32.77 11.63
CA LYS A 5 3.41 -31.69 11.98
C LYS A 5 4.61 -31.62 11.03
N ILE A 6 5.02 -32.76 10.47
CA ILE A 6 6.12 -32.83 9.49
C ILE A 6 5.67 -32.26 8.14
N VAL A 7 4.44 -32.58 7.70
CA VAL A 7 3.88 -32.03 6.46
C VAL A 7 3.66 -30.52 6.57
N THR A 8 3.14 -30.02 7.69
CA THR A 8 2.95 -28.57 7.89
C THR A 8 4.27 -27.82 7.91
N PHE A 9 5.33 -28.39 8.49
CA PHE A 9 6.66 -27.79 8.55
C PHE A 9 7.34 -27.75 7.17
N ILE A 10 7.19 -28.79 6.36
CA ILE A 10 7.74 -28.80 4.99
C ILE A 10 6.99 -27.80 4.10
N PHE A 11 5.67 -27.67 4.28
CA PHE A 11 4.85 -26.71 3.52
C PHE A 11 5.18 -25.26 3.88
N SER A 12 5.37 -24.95 5.17
CA SER A 12 5.75 -23.61 5.61
C SER A 12 7.15 -23.23 5.15
N LEU A 13 8.10 -24.17 5.17
CA LEU A 13 9.47 -23.94 4.68
C LEU A 13 9.48 -23.67 3.16
N SER A 14 8.68 -24.41 2.38
CA SER A 14 8.52 -24.21 0.94
C SER A 14 7.89 -22.86 0.61
N LEU A 15 6.92 -22.40 1.40
CA LEU A 15 6.24 -21.11 1.20
C LEU A 15 7.20 -19.93 1.45
N ILE A 16 8.05 -20.04 2.47
CA ILE A 16 9.06 -19.02 2.82
C ILE A 16 10.13 -18.91 1.72
N THR A 17 10.57 -20.03 1.14
CA THR A 17 11.52 -19.99 0.02
C THR A 17 10.91 -19.39 -1.25
N LEU A 18 9.62 -19.58 -1.50
CA LEU A 18 8.94 -19.04 -2.68
C LEU A 18 8.70 -17.52 -2.57
N THR A 19 8.42 -17.00 -1.37
CA THR A 19 8.25 -15.56 -1.13
C THR A 19 9.56 -14.78 -1.21
N ILE A 20 10.68 -15.37 -0.76
CA ILE A 20 12.00 -14.72 -0.84
C ILE A 20 12.48 -14.59 -2.31
N VAL A 21 12.15 -15.56 -3.17
CA VAL A 21 12.52 -15.52 -4.60
C VAL A 21 11.65 -14.53 -5.38
N ASN A 22 10.35 -14.43 -5.08
CA ASN A 22 9.45 -13.50 -5.79
C ASN A 22 9.54 -12.05 -5.33
N ALA A 23 10.04 -11.77 -4.12
CA ALA A 23 10.18 -10.41 -3.61
C ALA A 23 11.31 -9.61 -4.31
N ASN A 24 12.20 -10.27 -5.05
CA ASN A 24 13.35 -9.60 -5.67
C ASN A 24 13.08 -9.06 -7.08
N ASP A 25 12.00 -9.49 -7.75
CA ASP A 25 11.76 -9.17 -9.16
C ASP A 25 10.56 -8.25 -9.44
N ASN A 26 9.70 -7.94 -8.46
CA ASN A 26 8.47 -7.16 -8.69
C ASN A 26 8.27 -6.01 -7.68
N ALA A 27 9.06 -4.95 -7.84
CA ALA A 27 8.75 -3.61 -7.31
C ALA A 27 8.37 -2.67 -8.47
N GLY A 28 7.24 -2.95 -9.12
CA GLY A 28 6.64 -2.11 -10.16
C GLY A 28 5.39 -1.39 -9.65
N SER A 29 5.55 -0.37 -8.80
CA SER A 29 4.45 0.53 -8.45
C SER A 29 4.18 1.51 -9.60
N GLY A 30 2.92 1.74 -9.94
CA GLY A 30 2.45 2.66 -10.98
C GLY A 30 2.87 4.12 -10.78
N GLY A 31 4.14 4.40 -11.10
CA GLY A 31 4.78 5.69 -10.95
C GLY A 31 4.59 6.57 -12.18
N VAL A 32 4.39 7.86 -11.92
CA VAL A 32 4.75 8.94 -12.84
C VAL A 32 6.05 8.54 -13.55
N VAL A 33 6.03 8.48 -14.89
CA VAL A 33 7.23 8.15 -15.68
C VAL A 33 8.24 9.28 -15.50
N THR A 34 9.06 9.18 -14.47
CA THR A 34 10.19 10.08 -14.27
C THR A 34 11.26 9.67 -15.27
N VAL A 35 11.40 10.44 -16.34
CA VAL A 35 12.48 10.24 -17.31
C VAL A 35 13.80 10.50 -16.59
N GLU A 36 14.64 9.47 -16.48
CA GLU A 36 15.94 9.57 -15.82
C GLU A 36 16.83 10.58 -16.57
N SER A 37 17.58 11.40 -15.82
CA SER A 37 18.52 12.35 -16.44
C SER A 37 19.58 11.60 -17.28
N ILE A 38 20.07 12.23 -18.34
CA ILE A 38 21.10 11.67 -19.23
C ILE A 38 22.33 11.16 -18.47
N ASP A 39 22.73 11.81 -17.37
CA ASP A 39 23.86 11.37 -16.54
C ASP A 39 23.63 10.00 -15.88
N TRP A 40 22.40 9.72 -15.42
CA TRP A 40 22.04 8.43 -14.86
C TRP A 40 21.96 7.34 -15.92
N GLN A 41 21.40 7.67 -17.09
CA GLN A 41 21.39 6.76 -18.24
C GLN A 41 22.83 6.44 -18.69
N LYS A 42 23.74 7.41 -18.62
CA LYS A 42 25.17 7.25 -18.93
C LYS A 42 25.85 6.28 -17.98
N ILE A 43 25.63 6.43 -16.67
CA ILE A 43 26.19 5.51 -15.66
C ILE A 43 25.66 4.09 -15.89
N LYS A 44 24.35 3.93 -16.10
CA LYS A 44 23.75 2.61 -16.40
C LYS A 44 24.31 1.97 -17.66
N LEU A 45 24.49 2.77 -18.72
CA LEU A 45 25.07 2.29 -19.97
C LEU A 45 26.55 1.90 -19.79
N GLN A 46 27.32 2.68 -19.03
CA GLN A 46 28.71 2.35 -18.67
C GLN A 46 28.80 1.02 -17.93
N ASP A 47 27.96 0.82 -16.91
CA ASP A 47 27.92 -0.42 -16.13
C ASP A 47 27.48 -1.62 -16.96
N SER A 48 26.48 -1.45 -17.82
CA SER A 48 25.99 -2.51 -18.71
C SER A 48 27.06 -2.96 -19.70
N VAL A 49 27.73 -1.99 -20.35
CA VAL A 49 28.85 -2.27 -21.26
C VAL A 49 30.00 -2.94 -20.51
N LYS A 50 30.38 -2.41 -19.33
CA LYS A 50 31.45 -2.97 -18.49
C LYS A 50 31.17 -4.43 -18.12
N LYS A 51 30.00 -4.71 -17.53
CA LYS A 51 29.59 -6.06 -17.12
C LYS A 51 29.62 -7.05 -18.29
N ARG A 52 29.26 -6.60 -19.50
CA ARG A 52 29.29 -7.45 -20.69
C ARG A 52 30.70 -7.85 -21.09
N TYR A 53 31.63 -6.90 -21.16
CA TYR A 53 33.04 -7.22 -21.44
C TYR A 53 33.64 -8.09 -20.32
N GLU A 54 33.37 -7.77 -19.06
CA GLU A 54 33.81 -8.59 -17.92
C GLU A 54 33.27 -10.02 -18.02
N SER A 55 32.00 -10.21 -18.40
CA SER A 55 31.38 -11.52 -18.56
C SER A 55 32.00 -12.35 -19.70
N VAL A 56 32.42 -11.71 -20.80
CA VAL A 56 33.08 -12.41 -21.90
C VAL A 56 34.51 -12.78 -21.52
N ILE A 57 35.28 -11.85 -20.95
CA ILE A 57 36.69 -12.04 -20.60
C ILE A 57 36.83 -13.07 -19.45
N SER A 58 35.92 -13.03 -18.47
CA SER A 58 35.95 -13.93 -17.29
C SER A 58 35.77 -15.41 -17.62
N LYS A 59 35.27 -15.74 -18.82
CA LYS A 59 35.18 -17.13 -19.30
C LYS A 59 36.55 -17.73 -19.62
N ILE A 60 37.57 -16.90 -19.87
CA ILE A 60 38.92 -17.34 -20.23
C ILE A 60 39.92 -17.08 -19.11
N ILE A 61 39.86 -15.89 -18.50
CA ILE A 61 40.82 -15.46 -17.48
C ILE A 61 40.12 -15.00 -16.21
N THR A 62 40.74 -15.22 -15.05
CA THR A 62 40.19 -14.81 -13.75
C THR A 62 40.09 -13.29 -13.64
N SER A 63 39.11 -12.79 -12.89
CA SER A 63 38.89 -11.34 -12.66
C SER A 63 40.09 -10.60 -12.07
N SER A 64 41.01 -11.30 -11.42
CA SER A 64 42.28 -10.75 -10.93
C SER A 64 43.31 -10.43 -12.02
N LYS A 65 43.09 -10.87 -13.26
CA LYS A 65 44.04 -10.73 -14.38
C LYS A 65 43.63 -9.71 -15.42
N PHE A 66 42.51 -9.00 -15.20
CA PHE A 66 42.06 -7.97 -16.11
C PHE A 66 41.25 -6.88 -15.40
N ILE A 67 41.23 -5.69 -15.98
CA ILE A 67 40.38 -4.56 -15.55
C ILE A 67 39.71 -3.98 -16.80
N VAL A 68 38.41 -3.72 -16.72
CA VAL A 68 37.64 -3.08 -17.79
C VAL A 68 37.19 -1.69 -17.34
N ASN A 69 37.65 -0.67 -18.06
CA ASN A 69 37.24 0.72 -17.87
C ASN A 69 36.39 1.15 -19.07
N VAL A 70 35.20 1.70 -18.80
CA VAL A 70 34.29 2.18 -19.84
C VAL A 70 34.04 3.66 -19.65
N SER A 71 34.45 4.46 -20.62
CA SER A 71 34.19 5.90 -20.67
C SER A 71 33.23 6.20 -21.82
N ILE A 72 32.11 6.84 -21.50
CA ILE A 72 31.12 7.28 -22.49
C ILE A 72 31.22 8.79 -22.63
N GLU A 73 31.36 9.27 -23.87
CA GLU A 73 31.29 10.68 -24.19
C GLU A 73 29.94 10.99 -24.82
N THR A 74 29.25 11.99 -24.27
CA THR A 74 28.00 12.52 -24.79
C THR A 74 28.23 13.94 -25.30
N GLU A 75 27.55 14.33 -26.36
CA GLU A 75 27.51 15.74 -26.74
C GLU A 75 26.83 16.53 -25.63
N PRO A 76 27.39 17.67 -25.19
CA PRO A 76 26.68 18.55 -24.28
C PRO A 76 25.36 18.94 -24.95
N ILE A 77 24.27 18.98 -24.20
CA ILE A 77 22.99 19.54 -24.69
C ILE A 77 23.27 21.00 -25.02
N SER A 78 23.73 21.27 -26.23
CA SER A 78 23.88 22.62 -26.72
C SER A 78 22.48 23.21 -26.67
N LYS A 79 22.36 24.48 -26.30
CA LYS A 79 21.08 25.22 -26.31
C LYS A 79 20.60 25.44 -27.76
N SER A 80 20.71 24.44 -28.62
CA SER A 80 20.39 24.53 -30.03
C SER A 80 18.88 24.57 -30.19
N LYS A 81 18.44 25.69 -30.73
CA LYS A 81 17.12 25.93 -31.34
C LYS A 81 15.97 25.49 -30.43
N LYS A 82 15.58 26.39 -29.51
CA LYS A 82 14.15 26.54 -29.21
C LYS A 82 13.46 26.59 -30.57
N SER A 83 12.86 25.48 -30.98
CA SER A 83 12.05 25.44 -32.18
C SER A 83 11.01 26.54 -32.04
N ASP A 84 10.66 27.17 -33.16
CA ASP A 84 9.67 28.23 -33.28
C ASP A 84 8.22 27.77 -32.92
N ALA A 85 8.08 26.79 -32.02
CA ALA A 85 6.84 26.31 -31.43
C ALA A 85 6.09 27.37 -30.60
N LYS A 86 6.64 28.60 -30.47
CA LYS A 86 5.89 29.74 -29.93
C LYS A 86 4.97 30.43 -30.95
N ASP A 87 5.10 30.17 -32.24
CA ASP A 87 4.28 30.85 -33.26
C ASP A 87 3.02 30.07 -33.68
N GLU A 88 2.89 28.77 -33.36
CA GLU A 88 1.65 28.00 -33.66
C GLU A 88 0.53 28.15 -32.62
N LEU A 89 0.79 28.75 -31.45
CA LEU A 89 -0.23 28.98 -30.41
C LEU A 89 -0.99 30.31 -30.55
N LYS A 90 -0.68 31.14 -31.56
CA LYS A 90 -1.39 32.43 -31.82
C LYS A 90 -2.57 32.34 -32.79
N ASN A 91 -2.87 31.17 -33.35
CA ASN A 91 -4.00 30.98 -34.28
C ASN A 91 -5.17 30.18 -33.67
N VAL A 92 -5.40 30.26 -32.35
CA VAL A 92 -6.69 29.88 -31.77
C VAL A 92 -7.65 31.04 -32.05
N LYS A 93 -8.48 30.87 -33.09
CA LYS A 93 -9.57 31.79 -33.45
C LYS A 93 -10.31 32.25 -32.19
N GLN A 94 -10.44 33.56 -32.04
CA GLN A 94 -11.32 34.21 -31.06
C GLN A 94 -12.66 33.45 -31.00
N VAL A 95 -12.98 32.94 -29.82
CA VAL A 95 -14.31 32.41 -29.50
C VAL A 95 -15.29 33.56 -29.70
N LYS A 96 -16.08 33.51 -30.77
CA LYS A 96 -17.19 34.45 -30.98
C LYS A 96 -18.35 34.00 -30.09
N PHE A 97 -18.68 34.81 -29.10
CA PHE A 97 -19.94 34.68 -28.37
C PHE A 97 -21.06 35.14 -29.30
N ASN A 98 -22.08 34.30 -29.45
CA ASN A 98 -23.23 34.58 -30.30
C ASN A 98 -24.34 35.12 -29.39
N ASP A 99 -24.59 36.42 -29.41
CA ASP A 99 -25.60 37.12 -28.58
C ASP A 99 -27.04 36.99 -29.12
N SER A 100 -27.34 35.94 -29.90
CA SER A 100 -28.70 35.70 -30.37
C SER A 100 -29.53 34.98 -29.32
N LEU A 101 -30.52 35.67 -28.74
CA LEU A 101 -31.54 35.08 -27.86
C LEU A 101 -32.24 33.89 -28.53
N PRO A 102 -32.38 32.73 -27.85
CA PRO A 102 -33.12 31.61 -28.40
C PRO A 102 -34.62 31.91 -28.45
N SER A 103 -35.24 31.62 -29.59
CA SER A 103 -36.68 31.73 -29.79
C SER A 103 -37.43 30.70 -28.93
N ALA A 104 -38.36 31.19 -28.10
CA ALA A 104 -39.19 30.39 -27.21
C ALA A 104 -40.05 29.38 -27.97
N SER A 105 -39.69 28.10 -27.91
CA SER A 105 -40.57 26.99 -28.28
C SER A 105 -40.04 25.67 -27.71
N LYS A 106 -40.80 25.16 -26.72
CA LYS A 106 -40.82 23.80 -26.15
C LYS A 106 -39.72 23.42 -25.14
N GLY A 107 -40.12 23.52 -23.87
CA GLY A 107 -40.26 22.39 -22.93
C GLY A 107 -38.99 21.66 -22.50
N ASP A 108 -38.66 21.84 -21.23
CA ASP A 108 -37.73 21.06 -20.39
C ASP A 108 -36.23 21.38 -20.46
N SER A 109 -35.83 22.36 -19.64
CA SER A 109 -34.50 22.35 -19.00
C SER A 109 -34.54 23.14 -17.69
N ILE A 110 -34.29 22.43 -16.60
CA ILE A 110 -34.32 22.88 -15.20
C ILE A 110 -33.02 23.62 -14.87
N ILE A 111 -33.15 24.88 -14.45
CA ILE A 111 -32.29 25.64 -13.52
C ILE A 111 -30.77 25.64 -13.82
N PHE A 112 -30.31 26.25 -14.92
CA PHE A 112 -28.98 26.90 -14.97
C PHE A 112 -28.92 28.15 -15.88
N THR A 113 -30.07 28.64 -16.35
CA THR A 113 -30.14 29.71 -17.36
C THR A 113 -29.98 31.13 -16.81
N LYS A 114 -29.87 31.33 -15.49
CA LYS A 114 -29.76 32.66 -14.86
C LYS A 114 -28.33 33.18 -14.66
N LEU A 115 -27.29 32.43 -15.04
CA LEU A 115 -25.88 32.83 -14.84
C LEU A 115 -25.07 32.99 -16.13
N GLY A 116 -25.64 32.81 -17.32
CA GLY A 116 -24.96 33.13 -18.59
C GLY A 116 -23.67 32.33 -18.85
N LEU A 117 -23.54 31.13 -18.28
CA LEU A 117 -22.38 30.26 -18.46
C LEU A 117 -22.83 28.90 -18.98
N GLU A 118 -23.14 28.81 -20.27
CA GLU A 118 -23.12 27.52 -20.97
C GLU A 118 -21.71 27.28 -21.50
N ALA A 119 -21.02 26.30 -20.94
CA ALA A 119 -19.75 25.81 -21.49
C ALA A 119 -20.06 24.92 -22.71
N PRO A 120 -19.37 25.11 -23.85
CA PRO A 120 -19.62 24.30 -25.03
C PRO A 120 -19.22 22.84 -24.77
N LEU A 121 -20.14 21.92 -25.02
CA LEU A 121 -19.87 20.47 -24.99
C LEU A 121 -18.97 20.11 -26.18
N LEU A 122 -17.70 19.86 -25.89
CA LEU A 122 -16.68 19.47 -26.87
C LEU A 122 -16.61 17.94 -26.98
N GLN A 123 -17.36 17.34 -27.90
CA GLN A 123 -17.34 15.88 -28.13
C GLN A 123 -16.10 15.36 -28.90
N ASP A 124 -15.20 16.22 -29.40
CA ASP A 124 -14.02 15.80 -30.19
C ASP A 124 -12.64 16.13 -29.55
N GLN A 125 -12.59 16.69 -28.34
CA GLN A 125 -11.30 17.12 -27.75
C GLN A 125 -10.45 15.99 -27.15
N ASP A 126 -11.03 14.84 -26.81
CA ASP A 126 -10.28 13.78 -26.12
C ASP A 126 -9.31 13.05 -27.05
N ASN A 127 -9.64 12.92 -28.34
CA ASN A 127 -8.71 12.35 -29.32
C ASN A 127 -7.59 13.33 -29.69
N TYR A 128 -7.89 14.63 -29.84
CA TYR A 128 -6.88 15.65 -30.13
C TYR A 128 -5.89 15.84 -28.98
N LYS A 129 -6.37 15.84 -27.72
CA LYS A 129 -5.51 15.91 -26.53
C LYS A 129 -4.63 14.67 -26.38
N ARG A 130 -5.15 13.47 -26.70
CA ARG A 130 -4.34 12.23 -26.64
C ARG A 130 -3.25 12.18 -27.69
N GLU A 131 -3.50 12.59 -28.93
CA GLU A 131 -2.47 12.63 -29.98
C GLU A 131 -1.41 13.71 -29.72
N SER A 132 -1.84 14.90 -29.29
CA SER A 132 -0.92 15.97 -28.90
C SER A 132 -0.06 15.57 -27.70
N TYR A 133 -0.65 14.90 -26.69
CA TYR A 133 0.07 14.40 -25.53
C TYR A 133 1.05 13.27 -25.89
N LYS A 134 0.66 12.33 -26.77
CA LYS A 134 1.57 11.29 -27.30
C LYS A 134 2.73 11.89 -28.08
N LYS A 135 2.46 12.91 -28.91
CA LYS A 135 3.50 13.62 -29.67
C LYS A 135 4.48 14.32 -28.72
N THR A 136 3.96 15.00 -27.70
CA THR A 136 4.76 15.69 -26.67
C THR A 136 5.59 14.70 -25.84
N ILE A 137 5.03 13.55 -25.45
CA ILE A 137 5.77 12.50 -24.73
C ILE A 137 6.86 11.90 -25.61
N ASN A 138 6.58 11.65 -26.89
CA ASN A 138 7.58 11.13 -27.82
C ASN A 138 8.71 12.15 -28.07
N GLU A 139 8.38 13.43 -28.20
CA GLU A 139 9.38 14.50 -28.32
C GLU A 139 10.23 14.62 -27.05
N ILE A 140 9.62 14.57 -25.87
CA ILE A 140 10.32 14.54 -24.58
C ILE A 140 11.21 13.29 -24.51
N SER A 141 10.67 12.10 -24.75
CA SER A 141 11.43 10.84 -24.69
C SER A 141 12.61 10.85 -25.66
N ASN A 142 12.43 11.35 -26.89
CA ASN A 142 13.52 11.46 -27.86
C ASN A 142 14.59 12.49 -27.44
N ASN A 143 14.18 13.58 -26.79
CA ASN A 143 15.10 14.60 -26.28
C ASN A 143 15.87 14.17 -25.01
N PHE A 144 15.45 13.09 -24.35
CA PHE A 144 16.11 12.56 -23.16
C PHE A 144 16.72 11.17 -23.38
N ASP A 145 16.67 10.60 -24.59
CA ASP A 145 17.33 9.34 -24.91
C ASP A 145 18.83 9.55 -25.12
N ILE A 146 19.67 8.96 -24.25
CA ILE A 146 21.13 9.03 -24.33
C ILE A 146 21.70 8.60 -25.69
N PHE A 147 21.02 7.69 -26.41
CA PHE A 147 21.51 7.21 -27.71
C PHE A 147 21.54 8.31 -28.77
N ASN A 148 20.70 9.34 -28.63
CA ASN A 148 20.69 10.50 -29.54
C ASN A 148 21.85 11.48 -29.28
N PHE A 149 22.45 11.43 -28.09
CA PHE A 149 23.55 12.31 -27.67
C PHE A 149 24.89 11.58 -27.57
N LEU A 150 24.93 10.29 -27.90
CA LEU A 150 26.12 9.46 -27.74
C LEU A 150 27.16 9.82 -28.81
N LYS A 151 28.33 10.30 -28.40
CA LYS A 151 29.43 10.67 -29.31
C LYS A 151 30.42 9.52 -29.50
N SER A 152 30.87 8.94 -28.39
CA SER A 152 31.83 7.82 -28.41
C SER A 152 31.68 6.93 -27.18
N ILE A 153 31.95 5.64 -27.36
CA ILE A 153 32.13 4.67 -26.27
C ILE A 153 33.59 4.22 -26.34
N ASN A 154 34.36 4.56 -25.32
CA ASN A 154 35.76 4.16 -25.19
C ASN A 154 35.86 3.05 -24.14
N VAL A 155 36.33 1.88 -24.57
CA VAL A 155 36.52 0.72 -23.70
C VAL A 155 38.02 0.46 -23.59
N GLU A 156 38.58 0.63 -22.40
CA GLU A 156 39.97 0.30 -22.10
C GLU A 156 40.01 -1.02 -21.31
N VAL A 157 40.67 -2.01 -21.89
CA VAL A 157 40.88 -3.32 -21.25
C VAL A 157 42.35 -3.43 -20.88
N LEU A 158 42.61 -3.48 -19.59
CA LEU A 158 43.95 -3.70 -19.05
C LEU A 158 44.10 -5.20 -18.80
N LEU A 159 45.06 -5.84 -19.44
CA LEU A 159 45.37 -7.26 -19.28
C LEU A 159 46.70 -7.43 -18.55
N ASN A 160 46.82 -8.47 -17.73
CA ASN A 160 48.07 -8.78 -17.06
C ASN A 160 49.17 -9.16 -18.07
N GLU A 161 50.32 -8.49 -18.01
CA GLU A 161 51.50 -8.74 -18.85
C GLU A 161 52.07 -10.16 -18.71
N LYS A 162 51.75 -10.91 -17.66
CA LYS A 162 52.21 -12.30 -17.48
C LYS A 162 51.34 -13.35 -18.17
N LEU A 163 50.27 -12.96 -18.87
CA LEU A 163 49.43 -13.90 -19.61
C LEU A 163 50.19 -14.55 -20.77
N GLU A 164 49.95 -15.84 -21.03
CA GLU A 164 50.52 -16.55 -22.18
C GLU A 164 50.05 -15.90 -23.49
N ILE A 165 50.95 -15.76 -24.47
CA ILE A 165 50.70 -15.09 -25.76
C ILE A 165 49.47 -15.70 -26.47
N LYS A 166 49.29 -17.02 -26.39
CA LYS A 166 48.11 -17.71 -26.94
C LYS A 166 46.82 -17.23 -26.29
N THR A 167 46.79 -17.14 -24.96
CA THR A 167 45.62 -16.65 -24.21
C THR A 167 45.31 -15.19 -24.53
N ARG A 168 46.35 -14.34 -24.67
CA ARG A 168 46.18 -12.94 -25.06
C ARG A 168 45.44 -12.81 -26.38
N LYS A 169 45.89 -13.55 -27.40
CA LYS A 169 45.29 -13.51 -28.74
C LYS A 169 43.82 -13.96 -28.72
N VAL A 170 43.49 -15.02 -27.98
CA VAL A 170 42.09 -15.48 -27.85
C VAL A 170 41.22 -14.43 -27.13
N VAL A 171 41.75 -13.76 -26.10
CA VAL A 171 41.03 -12.70 -25.39
C VAL A 171 40.84 -11.46 -26.28
N GLU A 172 41.86 -11.06 -27.05
CA GLU A 172 41.77 -9.98 -28.04
C GLU A 172 40.71 -10.27 -29.10
N ASP A 173 40.73 -11.47 -29.69
CA ASP A 173 39.76 -11.90 -30.71
C ASP A 173 38.32 -11.90 -30.14
N LEU A 174 38.13 -12.34 -28.90
CA LEU A 174 36.83 -12.27 -28.23
C LEU A 174 36.36 -10.84 -27.97
N ILE A 175 37.25 -9.97 -27.48
CA ILE A 175 36.93 -8.57 -27.20
C ILE A 175 36.53 -7.86 -28.50
N ILE A 176 37.27 -8.08 -29.59
CA ILE A 176 36.95 -7.53 -30.91
C ILE A 176 35.64 -8.10 -31.45
N GLY A 177 35.40 -9.40 -31.29
CA GLY A 177 34.14 -10.05 -31.68
C GLY A 177 32.91 -9.56 -30.92
N THR A 178 33.11 -8.98 -29.72
CA THR A 178 32.03 -8.45 -28.87
C THR A 178 31.60 -7.03 -29.28
N GLN A 179 32.19 -6.42 -30.31
CA GLN A 179 31.88 -5.05 -30.75
C GLN A 179 30.48 -4.83 -31.38
N THR A 180 29.69 -5.88 -31.62
CA THR A 180 28.48 -5.85 -32.48
C THR A 180 27.19 -5.32 -31.82
N ILE A 181 27.27 -4.50 -30.77
CA ILE A 181 26.16 -4.42 -29.79
C ILE A 181 25.20 -3.25 -29.98
N THR A 182 25.58 -2.16 -30.61
CA THR A 182 24.75 -0.95 -30.62
C THR A 182 23.97 -0.82 -31.92
N SER A 183 22.68 -0.52 -31.80
CA SER A 183 21.77 -0.22 -32.91
C SER A 183 22.41 0.82 -33.87
N ASN A 184 22.95 0.29 -34.95
CA ASN A 184 23.28 0.87 -36.25
C ASN A 184 24.20 2.10 -36.42
N LYS A 185 24.78 2.78 -35.42
CA LYS A 185 25.67 3.93 -35.76
C LYS A 185 27.00 4.10 -35.00
N ILE A 186 27.16 3.57 -33.79
CA ILE A 186 28.34 3.86 -32.96
C ILE A 186 29.11 2.58 -32.64
N LYS A 187 30.33 2.46 -33.18
CA LYS A 187 31.27 1.37 -32.86
C LYS A 187 32.13 1.78 -31.66
N PRO A 188 32.23 0.95 -30.60
CA PRO A 188 33.09 1.26 -29.46
C PRO A 188 34.56 1.26 -29.88
N ARG A 189 35.32 2.22 -29.39
CA ARG A 189 36.78 2.27 -29.54
C ARG A 189 37.39 1.45 -28.43
N ILE A 190 37.99 0.32 -28.79
CA ILE A 190 38.62 -0.59 -27.83
C ILE A 190 40.11 -0.34 -27.81
N ASN A 191 40.66 -0.10 -26.62
CA ASN A 191 42.08 -0.01 -26.37
C ASN A 191 42.51 -1.12 -25.40
N ILE A 192 43.38 -2.02 -25.85
CA ILE A 192 43.87 -3.14 -25.04
C ILE A 192 45.30 -2.80 -24.64
N LYS A 193 45.57 -2.73 -23.34
CA LYS A 193 46.91 -2.49 -22.81
C LYS A 193 47.36 -3.64 -21.92
N TYR A 194 48.64 -3.93 -21.97
CA TYR A 194 49.27 -4.90 -21.10
C TYR A 194 49.99 -4.18 -19.97
N ILE A 195 49.64 -4.50 -18.73
CA ILE A 195 50.25 -3.90 -17.55
C ILE A 195 50.67 -5.00 -16.56
N SER A 196 51.76 -4.76 -15.85
CA SER A 196 52.13 -5.58 -14.69
C SER A 196 51.12 -5.31 -13.57
N MET A 197 50.23 -6.27 -13.30
CA MET A 197 49.23 -6.17 -12.23
C MET A 197 49.77 -6.67 -10.87
N ASP A 198 51.06 -7.01 -10.80
CA ASP A 198 51.68 -7.62 -9.62
C ASP A 198 51.81 -6.67 -8.42
N GLU A 199 51.70 -5.35 -8.63
CA GLU A 199 51.92 -4.33 -7.59
C GLU A 199 50.64 -3.66 -7.09
N VAL A 200 49.50 -3.83 -7.77
CA VAL A 200 48.26 -3.10 -7.45
C VAL A 200 47.38 -3.83 -6.42
N PHE A 201 47.67 -5.11 -6.15
CA PHE A 201 47.06 -5.85 -5.05
C PHE A 201 48.08 -6.07 -3.95
N VAL A 202 48.18 -5.11 -3.00
CA VAL A 202 48.73 -5.42 -1.68
C VAL A 202 47.90 -6.59 -1.15
N PRO A 203 48.49 -7.77 -0.90
CA PRO A 203 47.74 -8.86 -0.29
C PRO A 203 47.30 -8.36 1.09
N VAL A 204 46.01 -8.06 1.24
CA VAL A 204 45.37 -8.02 2.56
C VAL A 204 45.81 -9.32 3.22
N LYS A 205 46.58 -9.22 4.32
CA LYS A 205 47.17 -10.36 5.03
C LYS A 205 46.16 -11.48 5.06
N LEU A 206 46.46 -12.56 4.33
CA LEU A 206 45.68 -13.78 4.28
C LEU A 206 45.55 -14.29 5.72
N VAL A 207 44.41 -13.99 6.34
CA VAL A 207 43.85 -14.82 7.40
C VAL A 207 43.80 -16.22 6.79
N LYS A 208 44.52 -17.17 7.41
CA LYS A 208 44.57 -18.57 6.95
C LYS A 208 43.14 -18.99 6.57
N PRO A 209 42.91 -19.53 5.36
CA PRO A 209 41.57 -19.92 4.96
C PRO A 209 41.04 -20.89 6.01
N VAL A 210 40.02 -20.44 6.74
CA VAL A 210 39.23 -21.32 7.59
C VAL A 210 38.77 -22.43 6.67
N GLU A 211 39.10 -23.68 6.98
CA GLU A 211 38.64 -24.82 6.18
C GLU A 211 37.13 -24.64 5.96
N PRO A 212 36.67 -24.71 4.70
CA PRO A 212 35.27 -24.44 4.39
C PRO A 212 34.44 -25.35 5.26
N THR A 213 33.66 -24.75 6.16
CA THR A 213 32.78 -25.48 7.05
C THR A 213 31.89 -26.39 6.21
N PHE A 214 31.44 -27.51 6.77
CA PHE A 214 30.57 -28.45 6.07
C PHE A 214 29.42 -27.76 5.32
N ILE A 215 28.90 -26.64 5.86
CA ILE A 215 27.85 -25.79 5.29
C ILE A 215 28.29 -25.14 3.96
N GLU A 216 29.55 -24.73 3.83
CA GLU A 216 30.08 -24.08 2.63
C GLU A 216 30.39 -25.09 1.50
N LYS A 217 30.79 -26.31 1.87
CA LYS A 217 30.82 -27.44 0.92
C LYS A 217 29.40 -27.80 0.48
N LEU A 218 28.43 -27.83 1.40
CA LEU A 218 27.04 -28.10 1.10
C LEU A 218 26.46 -27.03 0.16
N SER A 219 26.70 -25.75 0.42
CA SER A 219 26.15 -24.63 -0.38
C SER A 219 26.67 -24.59 -1.81
N LYS A 220 27.88 -25.11 -2.07
CA LYS A 220 28.41 -25.28 -3.43
C LYS A 220 27.88 -26.53 -4.14
N THR A 221 27.53 -27.56 -3.39
CA THR A 221 27.09 -28.85 -3.95
C THR A 221 25.58 -28.88 -4.20
N ILE A 222 24.79 -28.23 -3.34
CA ILE A 222 23.32 -28.14 -3.45
C ILE A 222 22.84 -27.56 -4.80
N PRO A 223 23.42 -26.48 -5.36
CA PRO A 223 22.98 -25.93 -6.65
C PRO A 223 23.15 -26.92 -7.80
N MET A 224 24.16 -27.80 -7.77
CA MET A 224 24.37 -28.81 -8.81
C MET A 224 23.27 -29.88 -8.82
N TYR A 225 22.65 -30.14 -7.66
CA TYR A 225 21.56 -31.12 -7.51
C TYR A 225 20.18 -30.49 -7.31
N ALA A 226 20.08 -29.16 -7.30
CA ALA A 226 18.85 -28.43 -7.00
C ALA A 226 17.71 -28.80 -7.97
N ASN A 227 18.02 -29.00 -9.26
CA ASN A 227 17.03 -29.43 -10.25
C ASN A 227 16.52 -30.85 -10.00
N ALA A 228 17.41 -31.79 -9.63
CA ALA A 228 17.03 -33.17 -9.34
C ALA A 228 16.21 -33.26 -8.03
N LEU A 229 16.64 -32.54 -6.99
CA LEU A 229 15.90 -32.43 -5.74
C LEU A 229 14.54 -31.75 -5.92
N GLY A 230 14.47 -30.71 -6.75
CA GLY A 230 13.23 -30.03 -7.10
C GLY A 230 12.24 -30.95 -7.81
N LEU A 231 12.71 -31.78 -8.75
CA LEU A 231 11.90 -32.79 -9.42
C LEU A 231 11.37 -33.86 -8.46
N ILE A 232 12.24 -34.40 -7.60
CA ILE A 232 11.84 -35.39 -6.59
C ILE A 232 10.80 -34.81 -5.63
N LEU A 233 11.03 -33.57 -5.17
CA LEU A 233 10.10 -32.88 -4.27
C LEU A 233 8.76 -32.60 -4.97
N SER A 234 8.77 -32.23 -6.26
CA SER A 234 7.56 -32.01 -7.06
C SER A 234 6.74 -33.29 -7.23
N VAL A 235 7.38 -34.45 -7.45
CA VAL A 235 6.68 -35.73 -7.54
C VAL A 235 6.07 -36.12 -6.19
N LEU A 236 6.80 -35.88 -5.10
CA LEU A 236 6.31 -36.12 -3.75
C LEU A 236 5.11 -35.22 -3.39
N THR A 237 5.17 -33.92 -3.71
CA THR A 237 4.06 -33.00 -3.45
C THR A 237 2.84 -33.35 -4.28
N LEU A 238 3.02 -33.71 -5.57
CA LEU A 238 1.92 -34.22 -6.40
C LEU A 238 1.29 -35.49 -5.81
N GLY A 239 2.11 -36.43 -5.32
CA GLY A 239 1.60 -37.64 -4.66
C GLY A 239 0.75 -37.34 -3.42
N VAL A 240 1.21 -36.42 -2.58
CA VAL A 240 0.44 -35.98 -1.38
C VAL A 240 -0.86 -35.28 -1.78
N ILE A 241 -0.82 -34.39 -2.76
CA ILE A 241 -2.01 -33.70 -3.28
C ILE A 241 -3.01 -34.72 -3.85
N SER A 242 -2.55 -35.69 -4.64
CA SER A 242 -3.40 -36.75 -5.17
C SER A 242 -4.08 -37.57 -4.07
N ILE A 243 -3.38 -37.90 -2.99
CA ILE A 243 -3.97 -38.62 -1.84
C ILE A 243 -5.04 -37.77 -1.15
N ILE A 244 -4.79 -36.47 -0.95
CA ILE A 244 -5.76 -35.55 -0.33
C ILE A 244 -7.01 -35.41 -1.21
N LEU A 245 -6.83 -35.23 -2.52
CA LEU A 245 -7.92 -35.13 -3.48
C LEU A 245 -8.73 -36.43 -3.54
N PHE A 246 -8.06 -37.58 -3.52
CA PHE A 246 -8.74 -38.88 -3.51
C PHE A 246 -9.58 -39.08 -2.25
N ARG A 247 -9.06 -38.69 -1.07
CA ARG A 247 -9.83 -38.72 0.18
C ARG A 247 -11.05 -37.83 0.14
N LYS A 248 -10.90 -36.57 -0.30
CA LYS A 248 -12.04 -35.65 -0.45
C LYS A 248 -13.06 -36.16 -1.47
N TYR A 249 -12.61 -36.73 -2.58
CA TYR A 249 -13.49 -37.29 -3.60
C TYR A 249 -14.28 -38.50 -3.05
N SER A 250 -13.63 -39.38 -2.30
CA SER A 250 -14.29 -40.52 -1.64
C SER A 250 -15.36 -40.06 -0.65
N GLU A 251 -15.07 -39.04 0.16
CA GLU A 251 -16.04 -38.49 1.12
C GLU A 251 -17.25 -37.84 0.39
N LEU A 252 -17.01 -37.18 -0.74
CA LEU A 252 -18.06 -36.58 -1.55
C LEU A 252 -18.96 -37.64 -2.22
N GLN A 253 -18.37 -38.74 -2.71
CA GLN A 253 -19.09 -39.90 -3.23
C GLN A 253 -19.97 -40.56 -2.16
N GLU A 254 -19.46 -40.69 -0.94
CA GLU A 254 -20.21 -41.26 0.19
C GLU A 254 -21.41 -40.38 0.56
N ARG A 255 -21.21 -39.05 0.66
CA ARG A 255 -22.30 -38.09 0.88
C ARG A 255 -23.34 -38.10 -0.25
N GLN A 256 -22.92 -38.26 -1.51
CA GLN A 256 -23.86 -38.38 -2.64
C GLN A 256 -24.68 -39.67 -2.56
N MET A 257 -24.07 -40.80 -2.16
CA MET A 257 -24.81 -42.04 -1.93
C MET A 257 -25.78 -41.94 -0.76
N GLU A 258 -25.43 -41.24 0.32
CA GLU A 258 -26.34 -40.96 1.44
C GLU A 258 -27.52 -40.08 1.00
N LEU A 259 -27.27 -39.03 0.22
CA LEU A 259 -28.32 -38.16 -0.33
C LEU A 259 -29.24 -38.90 -1.30
N MET A 260 -28.70 -39.80 -2.13
CA MET A 260 -29.54 -40.65 -2.99
C MET A 260 -30.35 -41.65 -2.18
N LYS A 261 -29.81 -42.17 -1.06
CA LYS A 261 -30.56 -43.06 -0.17
C LYS A 261 -31.67 -42.31 0.57
N SER A 262 -31.43 -41.09 1.05
CA SER A 262 -32.46 -40.27 1.71
C SER A 262 -33.56 -39.87 0.73
N GLN A 263 -33.23 -39.42 -0.48
CA GLN A 263 -34.23 -39.10 -1.52
C GLN A 263 -35.04 -40.32 -1.97
N LYS A 264 -34.46 -41.53 -1.96
CA LYS A 264 -35.19 -42.77 -2.29
C LYS A 264 -36.11 -43.25 -1.17
N ILE A 265 -35.85 -42.82 0.07
CA ILE A 265 -36.73 -43.08 1.22
C ILE A 265 -37.87 -42.04 1.26
N GLU A 266 -37.57 -40.79 0.94
CA GLU A 266 -38.56 -39.69 0.90
C GLU A 266 -39.56 -39.85 -0.24
N ASN A 267 -39.11 -40.23 -1.45
CA ASN A 267 -39.99 -40.55 -2.58
C ASN A 267 -40.83 -41.83 -2.39
N LYS A 268 -40.45 -42.71 -1.45
CA LYS A 268 -41.24 -43.91 -1.12
C LYS A 268 -42.33 -43.64 -0.08
N ASN A 269 -42.22 -42.53 0.66
CA ASN A 269 -43.24 -42.06 1.61
C ASN A 269 -44.20 -41.05 0.97
N GLU A 270 -43.75 -40.19 0.04
CA GLU A 270 -44.65 -39.23 -0.63
C GLU A 270 -45.67 -39.88 -1.60
N ASN A 271 -45.43 -41.11 -2.07
CA ASN A 271 -46.38 -41.84 -2.94
C ASN A 271 -47.52 -42.54 -2.17
N LYS A 272 -47.65 -42.35 -0.85
CA LYS A 272 -48.81 -42.82 -0.07
C LYS A 272 -49.70 -41.70 0.48
N GLU A 273 -49.34 -40.43 0.32
CA GLU A 273 -50.12 -39.29 0.86
C GLU A 273 -50.69 -38.33 -0.18
N LYS A 274 -50.39 -38.50 -1.48
CA LYS A 274 -50.92 -37.63 -2.55
C LYS A 274 -52.08 -38.25 -3.35
N GLU A 275 -53.09 -38.79 -2.67
CA GLU A 275 -54.39 -39.11 -3.32
C GLU A 275 -55.61 -38.46 -2.65
N ASN A 276 -55.46 -37.73 -1.54
CA ASN A 276 -56.57 -36.98 -0.93
C ASN A 276 -56.07 -35.66 -0.34
N LEU A 277 -55.85 -34.64 -1.16
CA LEU A 277 -56.10 -33.22 -0.83
C LEU A 277 -55.75 -32.35 -2.04
N SER A 278 -56.57 -32.41 -3.10
CA SER A 278 -56.60 -31.38 -4.14
C SER A 278 -57.85 -30.52 -3.96
N LYS A 279 -57.66 -29.29 -3.47
CA LYS A 279 -58.54 -28.10 -3.52
C LYS A 279 -58.63 -27.41 -2.16
N SER A 280 -57.63 -26.62 -1.82
CA SER A 280 -57.76 -25.34 -1.11
C SER A 280 -56.34 -24.81 -0.89
N GLU A 281 -56.14 -23.50 -0.99
CA GLU A 281 -54.89 -22.79 -0.66
C GLU A 281 -53.74 -22.92 -1.67
N LEU A 282 -53.96 -22.31 -2.83
CA LEU A 282 -52.87 -21.87 -3.71
C LEU A 282 -53.08 -20.38 -4.00
N LEU A 283 -53.00 -19.55 -2.96
CA LEU A 283 -52.99 -18.09 -3.00
C LEU A 283 -52.36 -17.57 -1.70
N GLY A 284 -51.18 -16.94 -1.80
CA GLY A 284 -50.68 -16.05 -0.74
C GLY A 284 -49.34 -16.41 -0.10
N LYS A 285 -48.24 -16.30 -0.85
CA LYS A 285 -46.94 -15.86 -0.27
C LYS A 285 -46.01 -15.27 -1.33
N GLY A 286 -46.53 -14.29 -2.07
CA GLY A 286 -45.68 -13.29 -2.71
C GLY A 286 -45.32 -12.24 -1.66
N ILE A 287 -44.05 -12.21 -1.26
CA ILE A 287 -43.48 -11.06 -0.54
C ILE A 287 -43.29 -9.97 -1.60
N SER A 288 -44.39 -9.33 -1.98
CA SER A 288 -44.42 -8.08 -2.73
C SER A 288 -44.85 -7.01 -1.75
N GLY A 289 -43.93 -6.64 -0.87
CA GLY A 289 -44.07 -5.50 0.01
C GLY A 289 -44.07 -4.23 -0.83
N SER A 290 -45.27 -3.73 -1.11
CA SER A 290 -45.54 -2.38 -1.61
C SER A 290 -45.14 -1.38 -0.52
N GLY A 291 -43.85 -1.08 -0.50
CA GLY A 291 -43.19 -0.09 0.34
C GLY A 291 -41.96 0.39 -0.40
N ALA A 292 -42.16 0.88 -1.64
CA ALA A 292 -41.13 1.60 -2.38
C ALA A 292 -40.97 2.99 -1.77
N ASP A 293 -40.62 3.04 -0.50
CA ASP A 293 -40.02 4.22 0.09
C ASP A 293 -38.67 4.42 -0.59
N HIS A 294 -38.41 5.64 -1.03
CA HIS A 294 -37.20 6.08 -1.70
C HIS A 294 -35.94 5.48 -1.05
N ILE A 295 -35.39 4.42 -1.65
CA ILE A 295 -34.01 4.01 -1.36
C ILE A 295 -33.14 5.20 -1.77
N SER A 296 -32.57 5.87 -0.79
CA SER A 296 -31.72 7.03 -1.04
C SER A 296 -30.56 6.62 -1.96
N ASP A 297 -30.22 7.46 -2.92
CA ASP A 297 -29.09 7.22 -3.84
C ASP A 297 -27.80 6.92 -3.06
N GLU A 298 -27.65 7.53 -1.88
CA GLU A 298 -26.52 7.35 -0.98
C GLU A 298 -26.39 5.92 -0.44
N GLU A 299 -27.51 5.24 -0.14
CA GLU A 299 -27.50 3.87 0.36
C GLU A 299 -27.08 2.87 -0.74
N SER A 300 -27.51 3.13 -1.98
CA SER A 300 -27.13 2.31 -3.14
C SER A 300 -25.63 2.41 -3.48
N ILE A 301 -25.03 3.59 -3.28
CA ILE A 301 -23.58 3.81 -3.48
C ILE A 301 -22.79 3.07 -2.40
N LYS A 302 -23.20 3.23 -1.13
CA LYS A 302 -22.58 2.51 0.01
C LYS A 302 -22.67 1.00 -0.15
N ALA A 303 -23.77 0.49 -0.72
CA ALA A 303 -23.96 -0.93 -0.99
C ALA A 303 -22.91 -1.51 -1.95
N PHE A 304 -22.56 -0.80 -3.03
CA PHE A 304 -21.51 -1.24 -3.95
C PHE A 304 -20.11 -1.11 -3.35
N GLU A 305 -19.83 -0.05 -2.59
CA GLU A 305 -18.54 0.11 -1.90
C GLU A 305 -18.27 -1.05 -0.93
N ARG A 306 -19.30 -1.56 -0.25
CA ARG A 306 -19.20 -2.79 0.58
C ARG A 306 -18.75 -4.00 -0.24
N PHE A 307 -19.29 -4.18 -1.46
CA PHE A 307 -18.85 -5.26 -2.34
C PHE A 307 -17.39 -5.11 -2.76
N LYS A 308 -16.96 -3.88 -3.10
CA LYS A 308 -15.58 -3.62 -3.49
C LYS A 308 -14.60 -3.90 -2.34
N ASN A 309 -14.96 -3.49 -1.13
CA ASN A 309 -14.20 -3.84 0.08
C ASN A 309 -14.19 -5.35 0.33
N PHE A 310 -15.32 -6.04 0.12
CA PHE A 310 -15.41 -7.49 0.24
C PHE A 310 -14.54 -8.22 -0.79
N LEU A 311 -14.56 -7.78 -2.05
CA LEU A 311 -13.72 -8.32 -3.12
C LEU A 311 -12.23 -8.15 -2.81
N THR A 312 -11.84 -7.03 -2.18
CA THR A 312 -10.45 -6.75 -1.80
C THR A 312 -10.00 -7.56 -0.58
N ASN A 313 -10.85 -7.66 0.45
CA ASN A 313 -10.50 -8.29 1.73
C ASN A 313 -10.64 -9.83 1.72
N SER A 314 -11.61 -10.33 0.94
CA SER A 314 -12.03 -11.74 0.90
C SER A 314 -12.32 -12.17 -0.55
N PRO A 315 -11.30 -12.20 -1.44
CA PRO A 315 -11.49 -12.45 -2.87
C PRO A 315 -12.01 -13.86 -3.18
N ILE A 316 -11.75 -14.85 -2.33
CA ILE A 316 -12.20 -16.23 -2.59
C ILE A 316 -13.71 -16.33 -2.35
N GLU A 317 -14.18 -15.77 -1.24
CA GLU A 317 -15.58 -15.76 -0.82
C GLU A 317 -16.44 -14.92 -1.76
N SER A 318 -15.95 -13.75 -2.17
CA SER A 318 -16.63 -12.91 -3.16
C SER A 318 -16.78 -13.63 -4.52
N ASN A 319 -15.74 -14.34 -4.97
CA ASN A 319 -15.81 -15.13 -6.20
C ASN A 319 -16.76 -16.33 -6.07
N LEU A 320 -16.85 -16.97 -4.90
CA LEU A 320 -17.85 -18.01 -4.64
C LEU A 320 -19.28 -17.46 -4.68
N LEU A 321 -19.49 -16.26 -4.13
CA LEU A 321 -20.78 -15.57 -4.17
C LEU A 321 -21.19 -15.24 -5.61
N ILE A 322 -20.27 -14.72 -6.42
CA ILE A 322 -20.51 -14.47 -7.84
C ILE A 322 -20.84 -15.79 -8.57
N LYS A 323 -20.12 -16.89 -8.30
CA LYS A 323 -20.43 -18.22 -8.88
C LYS A 323 -21.83 -18.70 -8.49
N LYS A 324 -22.28 -18.43 -7.26
CA LYS A 324 -23.65 -18.72 -6.81
C LYS A 324 -24.67 -17.94 -7.64
N TRP A 325 -24.47 -16.63 -7.84
CA TRP A 325 -25.33 -15.80 -8.68
C TRP A 325 -25.33 -16.23 -10.16
N ILE A 326 -24.18 -16.64 -10.70
CA ILE A 326 -24.08 -17.16 -12.07
C ILE A 326 -24.91 -18.43 -12.23
N LYS A 327 -25.03 -19.26 -11.19
CA LYS A 327 -25.81 -20.50 -11.23
C LYS A 327 -27.30 -20.29 -10.93
N SER A 328 -27.68 -19.26 -10.18
CA SER A 328 -29.09 -19.01 -9.84
C SER A 328 -29.87 -18.44 -11.01
N GLU A 329 -31.12 -18.86 -11.24
CA GLU A 329 -31.96 -18.35 -12.33
C GLU A 329 -32.76 -17.09 -11.95
N ASP A 330 -32.57 -16.58 -10.74
CA ASP A 330 -33.33 -15.44 -10.22
C ASP A 330 -33.00 -14.14 -10.95
N ASN A 331 -34.03 -13.33 -11.22
CA ASN A 331 -33.88 -12.03 -11.87
C ASN A 331 -32.96 -11.08 -11.06
N ASP A 332 -33.07 -11.12 -9.74
CA ASP A 332 -32.29 -10.26 -8.83
C ASP A 332 -30.78 -10.57 -8.93
N THR A 333 -30.42 -11.84 -9.06
CA THR A 333 -29.02 -12.25 -9.28
C THR A 333 -28.51 -11.78 -10.64
N SER A 334 -29.38 -11.76 -11.65
CA SER A 334 -29.02 -11.22 -12.97
C SER A 334 -28.82 -9.70 -12.90
N LEU A 335 -29.68 -8.96 -12.20
CA LEU A 335 -29.51 -7.51 -11.98
C LEU A 335 -28.22 -7.19 -11.22
N ALA A 336 -27.90 -7.94 -10.16
CA ALA A 336 -26.65 -7.83 -9.42
C ALA A 336 -25.42 -8.06 -10.32
N LEU A 337 -25.43 -9.14 -11.11
CA LEU A 337 -24.35 -9.46 -12.04
C LEU A 337 -24.14 -8.37 -13.09
N ASN A 338 -25.21 -7.71 -13.54
CA ASN A 338 -25.10 -6.58 -14.45
C ASN A 338 -24.58 -5.31 -13.77
N ALA A 339 -25.08 -5.00 -12.56
CA ALA A 339 -24.64 -3.88 -11.76
C ALA A 339 -23.12 -3.95 -11.50
N LEU A 340 -22.60 -5.14 -11.21
CA LEU A 340 -21.15 -5.39 -11.08
C LEU A 340 -20.38 -5.05 -12.35
N VAL A 341 -20.84 -5.50 -13.52
CA VAL A 341 -20.14 -5.24 -14.79
C VAL A 341 -20.12 -3.75 -15.13
N LYS A 342 -21.16 -3.00 -14.75
CA LYS A 342 -21.24 -1.55 -14.99
C LYS A 342 -20.35 -0.74 -14.03
N GLN A 343 -20.19 -1.19 -12.79
CA GLN A 343 -19.53 -0.39 -11.74
C GLN A 343 -18.09 -0.82 -11.42
N LEU A 344 -17.70 -2.07 -11.66
CA LEU A 344 -16.32 -2.52 -11.45
C LEU A 344 -15.40 -2.00 -12.55
N THR A 345 -14.16 -1.68 -12.18
CA THR A 345 -13.10 -1.34 -13.13
C THR A 345 -12.67 -2.58 -13.93
N ASN A 346 -12.05 -2.35 -15.10
CA ASN A 346 -11.56 -3.45 -15.95
C ASN A 346 -10.55 -4.36 -15.22
N ASP A 347 -9.72 -3.80 -14.35
CA ASP A 347 -8.74 -4.57 -13.57
C ASP A 347 -9.43 -5.42 -12.50
N GLU A 348 -10.44 -4.89 -11.81
CA GLU A 348 -11.23 -5.65 -10.83
C GLU A 348 -12.04 -6.77 -11.52
N LEU A 349 -12.67 -6.48 -12.66
CA LEU A 349 -13.39 -7.48 -13.46
C LEU A 349 -12.45 -8.57 -13.97
N LYS A 350 -11.24 -8.21 -14.39
CA LYS A 350 -10.23 -9.18 -14.81
C LYS A 350 -9.89 -10.14 -13.68
N ASN A 351 -9.64 -9.62 -12.47
CA ASN A 351 -9.36 -10.45 -11.29
C ASN A 351 -10.51 -11.42 -10.97
N VAL A 352 -11.76 -10.94 -11.06
CA VAL A 352 -12.95 -11.78 -10.89
C VAL A 352 -12.98 -12.86 -11.98
N PHE A 353 -12.82 -12.49 -13.25
CA PHE A 353 -12.89 -13.44 -14.36
C PHE A 353 -11.78 -14.48 -14.32
N GLU A 354 -10.57 -14.15 -13.89
CA GLU A 354 -9.48 -15.12 -13.71
C GLU A 354 -9.84 -16.25 -12.75
N SER A 355 -10.71 -16.00 -11.77
CA SER A 355 -11.22 -17.02 -10.83
C SER A 355 -12.37 -17.88 -11.38
N LEU A 356 -13.00 -17.47 -12.49
CA LEU A 356 -14.16 -18.11 -13.09
C LEU A 356 -13.76 -19.05 -14.22
N SER A 357 -14.45 -20.19 -14.30
CA SER A 357 -14.28 -21.12 -15.42
C SER A 357 -14.82 -20.53 -16.72
N ILE A 358 -14.40 -21.08 -17.87
CA ILE A 358 -14.90 -20.65 -19.19
C ILE A 358 -16.43 -20.81 -19.27
N MET A 359 -16.97 -21.87 -18.66
CA MET A 359 -18.41 -22.12 -18.59
C MET A 359 -19.12 -21.06 -17.76
N ASP A 360 -18.59 -20.71 -16.58
CA ASP A 360 -19.18 -19.66 -15.73
C ASP A 360 -19.21 -18.32 -16.46
N ARG A 361 -18.12 -17.95 -17.16
CA ARG A 361 -18.05 -16.70 -17.95
C ARG A 361 -19.08 -16.68 -19.08
N LYS A 362 -19.29 -17.82 -19.74
CA LYS A 362 -20.31 -17.95 -20.81
C LYS A 362 -21.71 -17.79 -20.23
N THR A 363 -22.01 -18.44 -19.10
CA THR A 363 -23.30 -18.32 -18.41
C THR A 363 -23.55 -16.90 -17.92
N TRP A 364 -22.54 -16.25 -17.32
CA TRP A 364 -22.64 -14.84 -16.92
C TRP A 364 -22.94 -13.96 -18.14
N LYS A 365 -22.18 -14.12 -19.24
CA LYS A 365 -22.41 -13.35 -20.47
C LYS A 365 -23.83 -13.50 -21.01
N MET A 366 -24.45 -14.68 -20.89
CA MET A 366 -25.83 -14.91 -21.35
C MET A 366 -26.89 -14.20 -20.48
N LYS A 367 -26.55 -13.83 -19.24
CA LYS A 367 -27.44 -13.11 -18.31
C LYS A 367 -27.28 -11.59 -18.37
N LEU A 368 -26.28 -11.08 -19.09
CA LEU A 368 -26.05 -9.66 -19.19
C LEU A 368 -27.06 -9.01 -20.14
N LYS A 369 -27.75 -7.98 -19.67
CA LYS A 369 -28.58 -7.09 -20.49
C LYS A 369 -27.70 -5.94 -20.99
N LEU A 370 -27.82 -5.59 -22.26
CA LEU A 370 -27.02 -4.52 -22.87
C LEU A 370 -27.31 -3.16 -22.24
N ASP A 371 -28.61 -2.92 -21.98
CA ASP A 371 -29.12 -1.69 -21.41
C ASP A 371 -29.78 -1.99 -20.06
N ILE A 372 -29.26 -1.38 -19.01
CA ILE A 372 -29.80 -1.40 -17.66
C ILE A 372 -29.91 0.04 -17.20
N ASN A 373 -31.07 0.39 -16.66
CA ASN A 373 -31.33 1.74 -16.17
C ASN A 373 -30.77 1.94 -14.75
N ASP A 374 -30.67 3.19 -14.30
CA ASP A 374 -30.08 3.51 -13.00
C ASP A 374 -30.86 2.88 -11.83
N ASP A 375 -32.18 2.71 -11.94
CA ASP A 375 -33.00 2.08 -10.90
C ASP A 375 -32.74 0.58 -10.76
N GLU A 376 -32.53 -0.13 -11.88
CA GLU A 376 -32.09 -1.52 -11.92
C GLU A 376 -30.69 -1.68 -11.34
N ILE A 377 -29.80 -0.71 -11.55
CA ILE A 377 -28.46 -0.67 -10.92
C ILE A 377 -28.61 -0.53 -9.40
N LYS A 378 -29.44 0.39 -8.93
CA LYS A 378 -29.69 0.58 -7.48
C LYS A 378 -30.27 -0.68 -6.85
N PHE A 379 -31.23 -1.32 -7.51
CA PHE A 379 -31.81 -2.57 -7.04
C PHE A 379 -30.77 -3.70 -6.98
N GLY A 380 -29.94 -3.82 -8.03
CA GLY A 380 -28.80 -4.74 -8.06
C GLY A 380 -27.83 -4.50 -6.92
N ASN A 381 -27.51 -3.24 -6.60
CA ASN A 381 -26.64 -2.88 -5.49
C ASN A 381 -27.25 -3.26 -4.13
N THR A 382 -28.54 -3.01 -3.92
CA THR A 382 -29.24 -3.40 -2.69
C THR A 382 -29.21 -4.92 -2.51
N PHE A 383 -29.46 -5.69 -3.58
CA PHE A 383 -29.38 -7.14 -3.55
C PHE A 383 -27.95 -7.63 -3.25
N ILE A 384 -26.93 -7.04 -3.88
CA ILE A 384 -25.52 -7.33 -3.61
C ILE A 384 -25.21 -7.12 -2.13
N SER A 385 -25.60 -5.98 -1.55
CA SER A 385 -25.38 -5.66 -0.14
C SER A 385 -26.08 -6.65 0.79
N SER A 386 -27.33 -7.02 0.50
CA SER A 386 -28.08 -8.02 1.27
C SER A 386 -27.39 -9.39 1.23
N GLN A 387 -26.95 -9.84 0.06
CA GLN A 387 -26.27 -11.11 -0.10
C GLN A 387 -24.86 -11.13 0.52
N ILE A 388 -24.13 -10.02 0.47
CA ILE A 388 -22.87 -9.84 1.19
C ILE A 388 -23.12 -10.00 2.69
N VAL A 389 -24.12 -9.30 3.23
CA VAL A 389 -24.49 -9.41 4.64
C VAL A 389 -24.82 -10.85 4.99
N GLU A 390 -25.68 -11.52 4.21
CA GLU A 390 -26.11 -12.89 4.46
C GLU A 390 -24.95 -13.92 4.38
N ASN A 391 -23.97 -13.71 3.51
CA ASN A 391 -22.85 -14.65 3.34
C ASN A 391 -21.61 -14.32 4.18
N ILE A 392 -21.45 -13.08 4.67
CA ILE A 392 -20.28 -12.65 5.45
C ILE A 392 -20.61 -12.55 6.94
N ILE A 393 -21.80 -12.08 7.28
CA ILE A 393 -22.13 -11.64 8.63
C ILE A 393 -23.30 -12.47 9.12
N ALA A 394 -22.94 -13.45 9.94
CA ALA A 394 -23.82 -14.26 10.77
C ALA A 394 -24.54 -15.44 10.10
N PRO A 395 -24.78 -16.51 10.87
CA PRO A 395 -25.92 -17.38 10.66
C PRO A 395 -27.20 -16.56 10.39
N PRO A 396 -28.21 -17.08 9.66
CA PRO A 396 -29.48 -16.40 9.31
C PRO A 396 -30.34 -15.90 10.51
N VAL A 397 -29.77 -15.98 11.71
CA VAL A 397 -30.30 -15.74 13.03
C VAL A 397 -30.32 -14.25 13.37
N ILE A 398 -29.37 -13.44 12.87
CA ILE A 398 -29.34 -11.99 13.14
C ILE A 398 -30.17 -11.25 12.11
N LYS A 399 -31.27 -10.63 12.56
CA LYS A 399 -32.17 -9.82 11.71
C LYS A 399 -32.06 -8.32 11.96
N ASP A 400 -31.34 -7.90 13.00
CA ASP A 400 -31.23 -6.48 13.36
C ASP A 400 -30.22 -5.76 12.45
N PRO A 401 -30.66 -4.78 11.62
CA PRO A 401 -29.80 -4.10 10.66
C PRO A 401 -28.70 -3.25 11.32
N GLU A 402 -28.93 -2.71 12.52
CA GLU A 402 -27.94 -1.88 13.23
C GLU A 402 -26.78 -2.71 13.77
N ILE A 403 -27.09 -3.91 14.26
CA ILE A 403 -26.10 -4.89 14.72
C ILE A 403 -25.27 -5.34 13.52
N ILE A 404 -25.92 -5.73 12.43
CA ILE A 404 -25.25 -6.14 11.18
C ILE A 404 -24.31 -5.03 10.69
N GLN A 405 -24.81 -3.79 10.60
CA GLN A 405 -24.00 -2.66 10.17
C GLN A 405 -22.80 -2.48 11.09
N THR A 406 -22.98 -2.56 12.41
CA THR A 406 -21.85 -2.35 13.31
C THR A 406 -20.83 -3.47 13.24
N ILE A 407 -21.29 -4.73 13.22
CA ILE A 407 -20.43 -5.90 13.05
C ILE A 407 -19.64 -5.80 11.72
N SER A 408 -20.28 -5.31 10.64
CA SER A 408 -19.63 -5.12 9.34
C SER A 408 -18.51 -4.08 9.34
N THR A 409 -18.60 -3.09 10.23
CA THR A 409 -17.61 -2.01 10.35
C THR A 409 -16.49 -2.33 11.34
N LEU A 410 -16.62 -3.43 12.08
CA LEU A 410 -15.67 -3.80 13.12
C LEU A 410 -14.37 -4.31 12.50
N THR A 411 -13.22 -3.89 13.05
CA THR A 411 -11.92 -4.49 12.74
C THR A 411 -11.52 -5.51 13.83
N PRO A 412 -10.62 -6.48 13.54
CA PRO A 412 -10.26 -7.52 14.52
C PRO A 412 -9.72 -6.96 15.84
N LYS A 413 -8.92 -5.88 15.76
CA LYS A 413 -8.41 -5.16 16.93
C LYS A 413 -9.53 -4.56 17.78
N GLN A 414 -10.56 -4.00 17.14
CA GLN A 414 -11.72 -3.44 17.83
C GLN A 414 -12.57 -4.54 18.47
N GLY A 415 -12.69 -5.69 17.81
CA GLY A 415 -13.30 -6.90 18.41
C GLY A 415 -12.58 -7.35 19.68
N ALA A 416 -11.24 -7.32 19.68
CA ALA A 416 -10.45 -7.64 20.85
C ALA A 416 -10.68 -6.66 22.01
N GLU A 417 -10.85 -5.37 21.74
CA GLU A 417 -11.22 -4.38 22.78
C GLU A 417 -12.63 -4.61 23.33
N ILE A 418 -13.61 -4.98 22.49
CA ILE A 418 -14.94 -5.41 22.97
C ILE A 418 -14.82 -6.56 23.97
N ILE A 419 -13.98 -7.56 23.64
CA ILE A 419 -13.77 -8.74 24.48
C ILE A 419 -13.15 -8.37 25.82
N LYS A 420 -12.20 -7.44 25.85
CA LYS A 420 -11.57 -6.97 27.09
C LYS A 420 -12.56 -6.27 28.02
N LEU A 421 -13.56 -5.59 27.45
CA LEU A 421 -14.63 -4.95 28.22
C LEU A 421 -15.67 -5.96 28.69
N ASN A 422 -16.03 -6.90 27.83
CA ASN A 422 -17.03 -7.92 28.13
C ASN A 422 -16.77 -9.21 27.32
N ILE A 423 -16.33 -10.26 28.01
CA ILE A 423 -15.99 -11.54 27.40
C ILE A 423 -17.21 -12.27 26.81
N ASP A 424 -18.41 -12.07 27.36
CA ASP A 424 -19.64 -12.68 26.86
C ASP A 424 -20.03 -12.09 25.49
N SER A 425 -19.89 -10.77 25.33
CA SER A 425 -20.01 -10.09 24.01
C SER A 425 -19.00 -10.65 23.01
N GLY A 426 -17.81 -10.99 23.49
CA GLY A 426 -16.79 -11.71 22.74
C GLY A 426 -17.24 -13.06 22.22
N ALA A 427 -17.84 -13.87 23.09
CA ALA A 427 -18.26 -15.22 22.75
C ALA A 427 -19.33 -15.22 21.65
N ILE A 428 -20.23 -14.23 21.68
CA ILE A 428 -21.22 -13.96 20.64
C ILE A 428 -20.52 -13.57 19.33
N LEU A 429 -19.60 -12.60 19.39
CA LEU A 429 -18.87 -12.12 18.22
C LEU A 429 -18.07 -13.23 17.52
N MET A 430 -17.41 -14.11 18.28
CA MET A 430 -16.68 -15.28 17.76
C MET A 430 -17.57 -16.25 16.96
N ASN A 431 -18.84 -16.40 17.34
CA ASN A 431 -19.78 -17.29 16.67
C ASN A 431 -20.47 -16.64 15.45
N ILE A 432 -20.42 -15.31 15.36
CA ILE A 432 -21.05 -14.53 14.28
C ILE A 432 -20.05 -14.18 13.18
N MET A 433 -18.79 -13.92 13.56
CA MET A 433 -17.78 -13.41 12.65
C MET A 433 -17.14 -14.50 11.79
N PRO A 434 -16.61 -14.13 10.60
CA PRO A 434 -15.82 -15.05 9.78
C PRO A 434 -14.63 -15.64 10.56
N PRO A 435 -14.24 -16.91 10.32
CA PRO A 435 -13.13 -17.55 11.03
C PRO A 435 -11.80 -16.79 10.94
N LYS A 436 -11.54 -16.14 9.79
CA LYS A 436 -10.35 -15.29 9.60
C LYS A 436 -10.34 -14.11 10.56
N PHE A 437 -11.48 -13.42 10.67
CA PHE A 437 -11.64 -12.30 11.59
C PHE A 437 -11.46 -12.75 13.04
N ALA A 438 -12.09 -13.88 13.41
CA ALA A 438 -11.95 -14.47 14.73
C ALA A 438 -10.49 -14.79 15.07
N SER A 439 -9.74 -15.38 14.14
CA SER A 439 -8.32 -15.68 14.31
C SER A 439 -7.49 -14.40 14.54
N GLU A 440 -7.65 -13.39 13.69
CA GLU A 440 -6.93 -12.11 13.81
C GLU A 440 -7.30 -11.37 15.11
N MET A 441 -8.54 -11.52 15.57
CA MET A 441 -9.01 -10.94 16.82
C MET A 441 -8.35 -11.60 18.04
N LEU A 442 -8.20 -12.94 18.03
CA LEU A 442 -7.53 -13.68 19.10
C LEU A 442 -6.05 -13.30 19.24
N GLU A 443 -5.37 -12.93 18.15
CA GLU A 443 -3.97 -12.47 18.17
C GLU A 443 -3.77 -11.18 18.97
N HIS A 444 -4.84 -10.42 19.23
CA HIS A 444 -4.81 -9.19 20.01
C HIS A 444 -5.19 -9.37 21.48
N LEU A 445 -5.45 -10.60 21.92
CA LEU A 445 -5.79 -10.95 23.29
C LEU A 445 -4.61 -11.61 24.00
N SER A 446 -4.58 -11.54 25.32
CA SER A 446 -3.71 -12.40 26.11
C SER A 446 -4.16 -13.85 26.00
N GLN A 447 -3.22 -14.78 26.10
CA GLN A 447 -3.49 -16.22 25.98
C GLN A 447 -4.63 -16.68 26.91
N ASP A 448 -4.64 -16.24 28.17
CA ASP A 448 -5.68 -16.62 29.14
C ASP A 448 -7.09 -16.12 28.74
N MET A 449 -7.18 -14.94 28.13
CA MET A 449 -8.44 -14.39 27.63
C MET A 449 -8.90 -15.12 26.37
N ALA A 450 -7.96 -15.44 25.47
CA ALA A 450 -8.25 -16.22 24.27
C ALA A 450 -8.79 -17.62 24.63
N ASP A 451 -8.16 -18.31 25.59
CA ASP A 451 -8.59 -19.63 26.05
C ASP A 451 -9.99 -19.57 26.72
N SER A 452 -10.21 -18.56 27.56
CA SER A 452 -11.52 -18.34 28.20
C SER A 452 -12.61 -18.04 27.18
N LEU A 453 -12.30 -17.20 26.19
CA LEU A 453 -13.20 -16.83 25.10
C LEU A 453 -13.57 -18.04 24.25
N ILE A 454 -12.59 -18.86 23.84
CA ILE A 454 -12.83 -20.08 23.06
C ILE A 454 -13.76 -21.03 23.81
N ASN A 455 -13.53 -21.24 25.10
CA ASN A 455 -14.38 -22.10 25.92
C ASN A 455 -15.81 -21.56 26.04
N LEU A 456 -15.99 -20.25 26.23
CA LEU A 456 -17.31 -19.62 26.26
C LEU A 456 -18.01 -19.69 24.90
N SER A 457 -17.29 -19.46 23.79
CA SER A 457 -17.81 -19.54 22.44
C SER A 457 -18.33 -20.93 22.10
N VAL A 458 -17.63 -21.99 22.51
CA VAL A 458 -18.07 -23.38 22.31
C VAL A 458 -19.36 -23.70 23.07
N MET A 459 -19.61 -23.04 24.20
CA MET A 459 -20.81 -23.24 25.04
C MET A 459 -22.00 -22.35 24.64
N CYS A 460 -21.82 -21.51 23.61
CA CYS A 460 -22.84 -20.59 23.12
C CYS A 460 -23.74 -21.30 22.09
N THR A 461 -25.01 -21.51 22.45
CA THR A 461 -26.03 -22.08 21.56
C THR A 461 -26.75 -20.97 20.79
N GLU A 462 -27.43 -21.32 19.70
CA GLU A 462 -28.19 -20.37 18.87
C GLU A 462 -29.20 -19.54 19.69
N ASP A 463 -29.94 -20.18 20.59
CA ASP A 463 -30.89 -19.50 21.48
C ASP A 463 -30.19 -18.50 22.42
N LYS A 464 -29.03 -18.88 22.97
CA LYS A 464 -28.23 -17.99 23.83
C LYS A 464 -27.67 -16.81 23.06
N ILE A 465 -27.32 -17.00 21.79
CA ILE A 465 -26.89 -15.90 20.91
C ILE A 465 -28.05 -14.92 20.76
N LEU A 466 -29.25 -15.41 20.43
CA LEU A 466 -30.45 -14.57 20.31
C LEU A 466 -30.78 -13.80 21.59
N ASP A 467 -30.77 -14.46 22.74
CA ASP A 467 -31.06 -13.83 24.03
C ASP A 467 -30.00 -12.78 24.43
N SER A 468 -28.75 -13.00 24.02
CA SER A 468 -27.63 -12.13 24.38
C SER A 468 -27.39 -11.00 23.37
N LEU A 469 -27.96 -11.07 22.16
CA LEU A 469 -27.85 -10.02 21.15
C LEU A 469 -28.40 -8.68 21.64
N SER A 470 -29.47 -8.68 22.45
CA SER A 470 -30.04 -7.47 23.05
C SER A 470 -29.02 -6.77 23.97
N LYS A 471 -28.34 -7.54 24.83
CA LYS A 471 -27.29 -7.02 25.72
C LYS A 471 -26.04 -6.59 24.94
N PHE A 472 -25.70 -7.33 23.87
CA PHE A 472 -24.63 -6.93 22.97
C PHE A 472 -24.94 -5.57 22.31
N LYS A 473 -26.20 -5.35 21.90
CA LYS A 473 -26.68 -4.07 21.36
C LYS A 473 -26.62 -2.94 22.38
N GLU A 474 -26.90 -3.20 23.64
CA GLU A 474 -26.78 -2.19 24.72
C GLU A 474 -25.32 -1.80 25.01
N ASN A 475 -24.37 -2.73 24.84
CA ASN A 475 -22.94 -2.47 25.04
C ASN A 475 -22.25 -1.84 23.83
N LEU A 476 -22.87 -1.95 22.65
CA LEU A 476 -22.37 -1.45 21.38
C LEU A 476 -22.10 0.07 21.37
N PRO A 477 -22.96 0.96 21.90
CA PRO A 477 -22.71 2.41 21.97
C PRO A 477 -21.49 2.78 22.81
N VAL A 478 -21.32 2.16 23.98
CA VAL A 478 -20.14 2.36 24.85
C VAL A 478 -18.88 1.98 24.08
N THR A 479 -18.97 0.90 23.30
CA THR A 479 -17.87 0.49 22.47
C THR A 479 -17.66 1.43 21.28
N LYS A 480 -18.70 1.86 20.56
CA LYS A 480 -18.57 2.85 19.48
C LYS A 480 -17.91 4.14 19.95
N ALA A 481 -18.19 4.59 21.17
CA ALA A 481 -17.54 5.76 21.76
C ALA A 481 -16.04 5.54 22.03
N LEU A 482 -15.63 4.32 22.38
CA LEU A 482 -14.21 3.93 22.52
C LEU A 482 -13.52 3.68 21.17
N LEU A 483 -14.27 3.27 20.15
CA LEU A 483 -13.75 2.89 18.84
C LEU A 483 -13.62 4.06 17.88
N ASN A 484 -14.57 4.99 17.92
CA ASN A 484 -14.52 6.19 17.11
C ASN A 484 -13.62 7.18 17.83
N LYS A 485 -12.40 7.33 17.31
CA LYS A 485 -11.54 8.45 17.70
C LYS A 485 -12.35 9.73 17.54
N SER A 486 -12.30 10.58 18.56
CA SER A 486 -12.93 11.89 18.46
C SER A 486 -12.45 12.56 17.17
N PRO A 487 -13.34 13.12 16.33
CA PRO A 487 -12.93 13.88 15.13
C PRO A 487 -11.91 14.98 15.47
N PHE A 488 -12.00 15.52 16.69
CA PHE A 488 -11.02 16.46 17.22
C PHE A 488 -9.64 15.83 17.39
N LEU A 489 -9.54 14.58 17.87
CA LEU A 489 -8.28 13.86 18.01
C LEU A 489 -7.63 13.59 16.64
N GLU A 490 -8.40 13.17 15.64
CA GLU A 490 -7.88 12.96 14.29
C GLU A 490 -7.34 14.26 13.68
N ASN A 491 -8.10 15.35 13.84
CA ASN A 491 -7.64 16.68 13.48
C ASN A 491 -6.38 17.06 14.25
N LEU A 492 -6.32 16.81 15.55
CA LEU A 492 -5.16 17.12 16.39
C LEU A 492 -3.90 16.41 15.88
N LEU A 493 -4.00 15.11 15.57
CA LEU A 493 -2.90 14.32 15.01
C LEU A 493 -2.38 14.89 13.68
N ALA A 494 -3.28 15.36 12.82
CA ALA A 494 -2.89 16.01 11.56
C ALA A 494 -2.15 17.34 11.77
N HIS A 495 -2.48 18.07 12.83
CA HIS A 495 -1.88 19.38 13.14
C HIS A 495 -0.52 19.28 13.85
N ILE A 496 -0.23 18.18 14.57
CA ILE A 496 1.05 17.99 15.27
C ILE A 496 2.24 18.18 14.33
N ALA A 497 2.18 17.65 13.11
CA ALA A 497 3.28 17.74 12.15
C ALA A 497 3.64 19.20 11.76
N PHE A 498 2.69 20.13 11.91
CA PHE A 498 2.86 21.54 11.53
C PHE A 498 2.99 22.48 12.73
N ALA A 499 2.71 21.99 13.93
CA ALA A 499 2.76 22.75 15.16
C ALA A 499 4.19 23.24 15.46
N GLY A 500 4.30 24.45 16.01
CA GLY A 500 5.56 24.93 16.59
C GLY A 500 5.89 24.19 17.90
N PRO A 501 7.12 24.32 18.42
CA PRO A 501 7.59 23.50 19.55
C PRO A 501 6.69 23.55 20.80
N TYR A 502 6.22 24.75 21.16
CA TYR A 502 5.34 24.94 22.32
C TYR A 502 3.96 24.30 22.14
N THR A 503 3.32 24.56 20.99
CA THR A 503 2.03 23.98 20.64
C THR A 503 2.15 22.46 20.53
N GLU A 504 3.18 21.96 19.87
CA GLU A 504 3.46 20.52 19.73
C GLU A 504 3.56 19.84 21.10
N LYS A 505 4.35 20.40 22.04
CA LYS A 505 4.44 19.88 23.41
C LYS A 505 3.09 19.86 24.12
N THR A 506 2.29 20.91 23.96
CA THR A 506 0.94 21.01 24.56
C THR A 506 0.00 19.97 23.97
N LEU A 507 0.06 19.75 22.66
CA LEU A 507 -0.71 18.71 21.97
C LEU A 507 -0.31 17.31 22.44
N PHE A 508 0.98 17.04 22.62
CA PHE A 508 1.44 15.76 23.18
C PHE A 508 1.04 15.59 24.65
N LYS A 509 1.06 16.66 25.47
CA LYS A 509 0.55 16.61 26.85
C LYS A 509 -0.94 16.24 26.88
N LEU A 510 -1.74 16.84 26.01
CA LEU A 510 -3.16 16.50 25.87
C LEU A 510 -3.34 15.05 25.39
N LEU A 511 -2.54 14.59 24.42
CA LEU A 511 -2.55 13.20 23.97
C LEU A 511 -2.25 12.22 25.11
N THR A 512 -1.28 12.52 25.97
CA THR A 512 -0.95 11.66 27.12
C THR A 512 -2.07 11.55 28.15
N SER A 513 -3.01 12.50 28.21
CA SER A 513 -4.17 12.43 29.09
C SER A 513 -5.36 11.64 28.52
N VAL A 514 -5.43 11.48 27.19
CA VAL A 514 -6.59 10.89 26.52
C VAL A 514 -6.29 9.47 26.02
N GLU A 515 -5.06 9.23 25.56
CA GLU A 515 -4.69 8.03 24.82
C GLU A 515 -3.71 7.13 25.58
N SER A 516 -3.66 5.86 25.16
CA SER A 516 -2.71 4.90 25.71
C SER A 516 -1.25 5.30 25.45
N PHE A 517 -0.35 4.97 26.36
CA PHE A 517 1.08 5.25 26.24
C PHE A 517 1.67 4.79 24.91
N GLU A 518 1.35 3.56 24.47
CA GLU A 518 1.86 3.03 23.21
C GLU A 518 1.34 3.80 22.00
N PHE A 519 0.09 4.28 22.03
CA PHE A 519 -0.44 5.12 20.96
C PHE A 519 0.30 6.46 20.88
N VAL A 520 0.54 7.10 22.03
CA VAL A 520 1.31 8.35 22.10
C VAL A 520 2.73 8.13 21.63
N LEU A 521 3.37 7.02 22.02
CA LEU A 521 4.72 6.65 21.60
C LEU A 521 4.82 6.48 20.08
N GLN A 522 3.91 5.73 19.47
CA GLN A 522 3.89 5.55 18.01
C GLN A 522 3.65 6.87 17.28
N THR A 523 2.76 7.71 17.81
CA THR A 523 2.47 9.04 17.26
C THR A 523 3.69 9.95 17.35
N ALA A 524 4.37 9.95 18.50
CA ALA A 524 5.57 10.73 18.74
C ALA A 524 6.73 10.24 17.87
N ILE A 525 6.93 8.94 17.65
CA ILE A 525 7.95 8.43 16.72
C ILE A 525 7.64 8.88 15.28
N SER A 526 6.37 8.82 14.87
CA SER A 526 5.93 9.16 13.51
C SER A 526 6.01 10.65 13.18
N ASN A 527 5.87 11.52 14.18
CA ASN A 527 5.88 12.97 14.03
C ASN A 527 7.06 13.67 14.72
N LEU A 528 7.97 12.91 15.33
CA LEU A 528 9.12 13.29 16.15
C LEU A 528 9.09 14.71 16.74
N PRO A 529 8.84 14.86 18.06
CA PRO A 529 8.79 16.16 18.73
C PRO A 529 10.08 16.95 18.54
N VAL A 530 9.98 18.27 18.39
CA VAL A 530 11.14 19.16 18.18
C VAL A 530 12.15 19.08 19.34
N GLU A 531 11.68 18.90 20.57
CA GLU A 531 12.55 18.72 21.74
C GLU A 531 13.44 17.47 21.61
N ILE A 532 12.93 16.40 21.00
CA ILE A 532 13.68 15.17 20.74
C ILE A 532 14.64 15.35 19.56
N ILE A 533 14.25 16.10 18.53
CA ILE A 533 15.09 16.34 17.35
C ILE A 533 16.44 16.95 17.76
N ASN A 534 16.44 17.82 18.78
CA ASN A 534 17.66 18.44 19.29
C ASN A 534 18.63 17.45 19.95
N ASN A 535 18.12 16.34 20.47
CA ASN A 535 18.87 15.29 21.16
C ASN A 535 18.96 14.01 20.34
N ALA A 536 18.66 14.08 19.04
CA ALA A 536 18.67 12.90 18.18
C ALA A 536 20.09 12.33 18.04
N PRO A 537 20.26 10.99 17.96
CA PRO A 537 21.54 10.36 17.73
C PRO A 537 22.27 10.90 16.50
N GLY A 538 23.60 11.01 16.59
CA GLY A 538 24.43 11.61 15.54
C GLY A 538 24.28 10.95 14.16
N ARG A 539 23.93 9.65 14.11
CA ARG A 539 23.63 8.94 12.87
C ARG A 539 22.38 9.50 12.17
N ILE A 540 21.32 9.76 12.92
CA ILE A 540 20.06 10.34 12.41
C ILE A 540 20.29 11.79 11.97
N VAL A 541 21.01 12.57 12.80
CA VAL A 541 21.38 13.96 12.50
C VAL A 541 22.24 14.06 11.22
N LYS A 542 23.23 13.17 11.07
CA LYS A 542 24.05 13.11 9.86
C LYS A 542 23.22 12.80 8.62
N ALA A 543 22.34 11.79 8.71
CA ALA A 543 21.48 11.41 7.60
C ALA A 543 20.51 12.53 7.22
N SER A 544 19.93 13.23 8.20
CA SER A 544 18.97 14.33 7.96
C SER A 544 19.63 15.54 7.32
N LEU A 545 20.84 15.90 7.77
CA LEU A 545 21.63 16.94 7.12
C LEU A 545 22.00 16.55 5.69
N GLN A 546 22.38 15.29 5.45
CA GLN A 546 22.72 14.80 4.11
C GLN A 546 21.53 14.82 3.13
N LEU A 547 20.30 14.69 3.62
CA LEU A 547 19.08 14.77 2.81
C LEU A 547 18.76 16.21 2.37
N LEU A 548 19.19 17.22 3.12
CA LEU A 548 19.00 18.63 2.75
C LEU A 548 19.85 18.99 1.53
N GLN A 549 19.32 19.85 0.66
CA GLN A 549 20.08 20.52 -0.39
C GLN A 549 21.24 21.32 0.23
N GLN A 550 22.38 21.40 -0.47
CA GLN A 550 23.60 22.04 0.03
C GLN A 550 23.34 23.45 0.58
N LYS A 551 22.60 24.30 -0.16
CA LYS A 551 22.24 25.66 0.29
C LYS A 551 21.46 25.64 1.61
N ALA A 552 20.39 24.86 1.69
CA ALA A 552 19.55 24.75 2.89
C ALA A 552 20.34 24.19 4.09
N ARG A 553 21.27 23.26 3.85
CA ARG A 553 22.15 22.70 4.87
C ARG A 553 23.09 23.76 5.43
N VAL A 554 23.77 24.52 4.58
CA VAL A 554 24.64 25.62 5.00
C VAL A 554 23.84 26.65 5.80
N HIS A 555 22.68 27.07 5.29
CA HIS A 555 21.80 28.02 5.98
C HIS A 555 21.39 27.53 7.37
N TYR A 556 21.02 26.24 7.50
CA TYR A 556 20.67 25.65 8.79
C TYR A 556 21.85 25.64 9.76
N LEU A 557 23.03 25.20 9.30
CA LEU A 557 24.24 25.12 10.12
C LEU A 557 24.71 26.49 10.59
N TYR A 558 24.63 27.50 9.73
CA TYR A 558 25.01 28.88 10.06
C TYR A 558 24.10 29.49 11.14
N ASN A 559 22.82 29.12 11.15
CA ASN A 559 21.84 29.61 12.13
C ASN A 559 21.91 28.90 13.50
N GLN A 560 22.85 27.98 13.71
CA GLN A 560 23.04 27.30 15.00
C GLN A 560 23.99 28.07 15.92
N GLU A 561 23.91 27.80 17.23
CA GLU A 561 24.90 28.26 18.20
C GLU A 561 26.29 27.69 17.86
N VAL A 562 27.36 28.47 18.10
CA VAL A 562 28.73 28.15 17.65
C VAL A 562 29.18 26.74 18.05
N GLU A 563 28.94 26.34 19.30
CA GLU A 563 29.30 24.99 19.79
C GLU A 563 28.54 23.89 19.06
N ARG A 564 27.23 24.09 18.87
CA ARG A 564 26.36 23.15 18.16
C ARG A 564 26.67 23.11 16.67
N GLN A 565 26.94 24.25 16.05
CA GLN A 565 27.37 24.41 14.68
C GLN A 565 28.63 23.57 14.42
N GLU A 566 29.64 23.70 15.28
CA GLU A 566 30.90 22.96 15.17
C GLU A 566 30.69 21.45 15.34
N HIS A 567 29.87 21.04 16.33
CA HIS A 567 29.52 19.63 16.51
C HIS A 567 28.83 19.05 15.26
N LEU A 568 27.82 19.74 14.72
CA LEU A 568 27.08 19.30 13.54
C LEU A 568 27.97 19.24 12.29
N LEU A 569 28.89 20.20 12.15
CA LEU A 569 29.86 20.22 11.05
C LEU A 569 30.78 19.00 11.11
N ASN A 570 31.30 18.67 12.29
CA ASN A 570 32.15 17.50 12.47
C ASN A 570 31.43 16.16 12.19
N LEU A 571 30.11 16.10 12.35
CA LEU A 571 29.32 14.91 11.97
C LEU A 571 29.23 14.71 10.44
N ILE A 572 29.13 15.80 9.68
CA ILE A 572 28.91 15.75 8.22
C ILE A 572 30.18 15.88 7.39
N ALA A 573 31.18 16.62 7.87
CA ALA A 573 32.39 16.98 7.15
C ALA A 573 33.55 17.12 8.14
N ILE A 574 34.46 16.14 8.11
CA ILE A 574 35.67 16.12 8.94
C ILE A 574 36.53 17.34 8.61
N ALA A 575 37.17 17.93 9.62
CA ALA A 575 38.13 19.01 9.44
C ALA A 575 39.20 18.65 8.39
N GLY A 576 39.48 19.58 7.47
CA GLY A 576 40.41 19.38 6.35
C GLY A 576 39.85 18.59 5.15
N SER A 577 38.58 18.18 5.19
CA SER A 577 37.92 17.61 4.01
C SER A 577 37.46 18.71 3.04
N LYS A 578 37.47 18.42 1.74
CA LYS A 578 36.95 19.36 0.72
C LYS A 578 35.51 19.82 0.99
N ASN A 579 34.67 18.94 1.54
CA ASN A 579 33.30 19.30 1.90
C ASN A 579 33.25 20.33 3.03
N ARG A 580 34.17 20.23 4.00
CA ARG A 580 34.31 21.20 5.09
C ARG A 580 34.73 22.55 4.54
N ASP A 581 35.73 22.56 3.65
CA ASP A 581 36.22 23.79 3.01
C ASP A 581 35.11 24.47 2.20
N LEU A 582 34.30 23.71 1.46
CA LEU A 582 33.15 24.24 0.71
C LEU A 582 32.09 24.86 1.62
N ILE A 583 31.78 24.23 2.76
CA ILE A 583 30.80 24.79 3.71
C ILE A 583 31.35 26.07 4.35
N ASN A 584 32.63 26.08 4.73
CA ASN A 584 33.28 27.24 5.32
C ASN A 584 33.33 28.43 4.32
N LEU A 585 33.60 28.18 3.04
CA LEU A 585 33.55 29.21 2.01
C LEU A 585 32.16 29.83 1.87
N GLU A 586 31.10 29.02 1.92
CA GLU A 586 29.72 29.53 1.91
C GLU A 586 29.38 30.30 3.20
N PHE A 587 29.94 29.92 4.37
CA PHE A 587 29.80 30.73 5.59
C PHE A 587 30.48 32.09 5.48
N GLU A 588 31.72 32.15 4.95
CA GLU A 588 32.42 33.40 4.70
C GLU A 588 31.63 34.29 3.74
N LYS A 589 31.03 33.69 2.71
CA LYS A 589 30.16 34.41 1.77
C LYS A 589 28.93 35.00 2.46
N ILE A 590 28.26 34.23 3.33
CA ILE A 590 27.12 34.73 4.13
C ILE A 590 27.57 35.87 5.04
N GLN A 591 28.74 35.76 5.67
CA GLN A 591 29.27 36.78 6.57
C GLN A 591 29.64 38.08 5.84
N ASN A 592 30.12 37.97 4.60
CA ASN A 592 30.51 39.11 3.77
C ASN A 592 29.32 39.79 3.04
N ASP A 593 28.15 39.15 3.01
CA ASP A 593 26.95 39.67 2.36
C ASP A 593 25.85 40.01 3.41
N PRO A 594 25.69 41.28 3.79
CA PRO A 594 24.74 41.67 4.83
C PRO A 594 23.28 41.39 4.43
N GLY A 595 22.95 41.39 3.14
CA GLY A 595 21.59 41.09 2.66
C GLY A 595 21.23 39.62 2.87
N LEU A 596 22.18 38.71 2.60
CA LEU A 596 21.99 37.29 2.89
C LEU A 596 21.90 37.02 4.40
N LEU A 597 22.69 37.72 5.20
CA LEU A 597 22.62 37.59 6.66
C LEU A 597 21.23 38.01 7.18
N GLU A 598 20.71 39.14 6.72
CA GLU A 598 19.36 39.60 7.07
C GLU A 598 18.30 38.58 6.62
N GLU A 599 18.38 38.07 5.39
CA GLU A 599 17.49 37.02 4.87
C GLU A 599 17.49 35.77 5.76
N LEU A 600 18.67 35.31 6.21
CA LEU A 600 18.81 34.13 7.08
C LEU A 600 18.20 34.35 8.47
N THR A 601 18.36 35.55 9.02
CA THR A 601 17.77 35.89 10.31
C THR A 601 16.24 35.96 10.24
N MET A 602 15.69 36.59 9.18
CA MET A 602 14.24 36.65 8.96
C MET A 602 13.63 35.27 8.69
N ASN A 603 14.37 34.38 8.02
CA ASN A 603 13.89 33.05 7.67
C ASN A 603 14.29 31.94 8.64
N LYS A 604 14.83 32.27 9.83
CA LYS A 604 15.33 31.28 10.81
C LYS A 604 14.33 30.17 11.10
N VAL A 605 13.08 30.53 11.38
CA VAL A 605 11.99 29.58 11.68
C VAL A 605 11.71 28.63 10.51
N THR A 606 11.70 29.15 9.28
CA THR A 606 11.48 28.36 8.07
C THR A 606 12.63 27.37 7.83
N ILE A 607 13.87 27.83 8.05
CA ILE A 607 15.07 27.00 7.93
C ILE A 607 15.06 25.85 8.95
N GLU A 608 14.70 26.15 10.21
CA GLU A 608 14.56 25.14 11.26
C GLU A 608 13.46 24.13 10.94
N LYS A 609 12.28 24.59 10.49
CA LYS A 609 11.17 23.73 10.09
C LYS A 609 11.54 22.78 8.95
N ASN A 610 12.33 23.25 7.98
CA ASN A 610 12.85 22.42 6.88
C ASN A 610 13.78 21.31 7.37
N TYR A 611 14.66 21.62 8.34
CA TYR A 611 15.50 20.62 8.98
C TYR A 611 14.67 19.60 9.78
N GLN A 612 13.74 20.07 10.62
CA GLN A 612 12.85 19.21 11.41
C GLN A 612 12.04 18.24 10.53
N SER A 613 11.49 18.75 9.42
CA SER A 613 10.79 17.93 8.42
C SER A 613 11.69 16.84 7.83
N SER A 614 12.96 17.16 7.56
CA SER A 614 13.94 16.20 7.05
C SER A 614 14.26 15.11 8.07
N VAL A 615 14.40 15.45 9.36
CA VAL A 615 14.60 14.48 10.45
C VAL A 615 13.38 13.56 10.58
N ARG A 616 12.17 14.13 10.64
CA ARG A 616 10.90 13.38 10.72
C ARG A 616 10.76 12.40 9.54
N LYS A 617 11.06 12.85 8.32
CA LYS A 617 11.00 12.03 7.10
C LYS A 617 11.95 10.82 7.18
N ILE A 618 13.17 11.03 7.67
CA ILE A 618 14.16 9.95 7.80
C ILE A 618 13.74 8.93 8.84
N VAL A 619 13.31 9.38 10.02
CA VAL A 619 12.88 8.46 11.09
C VAL A 619 11.64 7.68 10.65
N ARG A 620 10.66 8.33 10.00
CA ARG A 620 9.45 7.67 9.49
C ARG A 620 9.75 6.61 8.43
N ASN A 621 10.72 6.86 7.56
CA ASN A 621 11.02 5.97 6.43
C ASN A 621 12.06 4.90 6.76
N ASN A 622 12.73 4.97 7.90
CA ASN A 622 13.79 4.05 8.28
C ASN A 622 13.50 3.39 9.64
N PRO A 623 13.01 2.14 9.68
CA PRO A 623 12.62 1.46 10.91
C PRO A 623 13.79 1.24 11.89
N ASP A 624 15.04 1.16 11.40
CA ASP A 624 16.20 1.05 12.30
C ASP A 624 16.46 2.36 13.04
N MET A 625 16.29 3.50 12.36
CA MET A 625 16.38 4.81 13.01
C MET A 625 15.22 5.08 13.96
N ALA A 626 14.02 4.58 13.63
CA ALA A 626 12.87 4.61 14.54
C ALA A 626 13.12 3.78 15.81
N LYS A 627 13.78 2.61 15.70
CA LYS A 627 14.21 1.82 16.86
C LYS A 627 15.27 2.54 17.69
N GLU A 628 16.23 3.19 17.05
CA GLU A 628 17.31 3.93 17.71
C GLU A 628 16.79 5.14 18.52
N ILE A 629 15.79 5.87 17.99
CA ILE A 629 15.21 7.04 18.67
C ILE A 629 14.18 6.66 19.75
N ARG A 630 13.59 5.46 19.68
CA ARG A 630 12.49 5.02 20.57
C ARG A 630 12.79 5.24 22.07
N PRO A 631 13.96 4.87 22.62
CA PRO A 631 14.24 5.07 24.06
C PRO A 631 14.19 6.54 24.49
N LEU A 632 14.64 7.46 23.64
CA LEU A 632 14.60 8.90 23.92
C LEU A 632 13.17 9.42 23.93
N VAL A 633 12.34 8.97 22.97
CA VAL A 633 10.91 9.33 22.92
C VAL A 633 10.15 8.75 24.11
N THR A 634 10.41 7.50 24.47
CA THR A 634 9.81 6.83 25.64
C THR A 634 10.08 7.63 26.91
N LYS A 635 11.36 7.95 27.19
CA LYS A 635 11.74 8.74 28.37
C LYS A 635 11.04 10.10 28.41
N TRP A 636 10.95 10.78 27.27
CA TRP A 636 10.30 12.08 27.17
C TRP A 636 8.79 12.02 27.40
N ILE A 637 8.11 10.97 26.92
CA ILE A 637 6.68 10.78 27.20
C ILE A 637 6.47 10.49 28.70
N GLU A 638 7.31 9.68 29.32
CA GLU A 638 7.25 9.43 30.77
C GLU A 638 7.41 10.73 31.58
N GLU A 639 8.36 11.58 31.18
CA GLU A 639 8.54 12.92 31.77
C GLU A 639 7.30 13.81 31.57
N LEU A 640 6.67 13.78 30.39
CA LEU A 640 5.41 14.51 30.15
C LEU A 640 4.26 14.01 31.03
N MET A 641 4.15 12.70 31.25
CA MET A 641 3.12 12.11 32.10
C MET A 641 3.35 12.47 33.57
N HIS A 642 4.60 12.38 34.06
CA HIS A 642 4.93 12.75 35.44
C HIS A 642 4.74 14.25 35.71
N ASN A 643 5.07 15.11 34.75
CA ASN A 643 4.86 16.55 34.89
C ASN A 643 3.38 16.93 34.87
N SER A 644 2.52 16.09 34.26
CA SER A 644 1.08 16.33 34.25
C SER A 644 0.45 16.04 35.63
N SER A 645 0.90 15.00 36.33
CA SER A 645 0.37 14.63 37.66
C SER A 645 0.72 15.62 38.77
N ASN A 646 1.86 16.30 38.67
CA ASN A 646 2.30 17.25 39.71
C ASN A 646 1.57 18.60 39.65
N THR A 647 0.98 18.96 38.50
CA THR A 647 0.26 20.23 38.35
C THR A 647 -1.11 20.26 39.04
N ASP A 648 -1.68 19.11 39.40
CA ASP A 648 -3.06 19.03 39.93
C ASP A 648 -3.16 19.32 41.43
N ASP A 649 -2.07 19.28 42.20
CA ASP A 649 -2.11 19.58 43.64
C ASP A 649 -2.08 21.10 43.94
N ASP A 650 -1.58 21.91 43.00
CA ASP A 650 -1.60 23.38 43.11
C ASP A 650 -2.84 24.02 42.47
N SER A 651 -3.66 23.27 41.70
CA SER A 651 -4.86 23.79 41.03
C SER A 651 -6.18 23.56 41.77
N LYS A 652 -6.17 23.06 43.01
CA LYS A 652 -7.37 22.98 43.87
C LYS A 652 -8.02 24.34 44.21
N SER A 653 -7.48 25.47 43.73
CA SER A 653 -8.10 26.80 43.83
C SER A 653 -8.62 27.38 42.51
N VAL A 654 -8.55 26.67 41.38
CA VAL A 654 -9.16 27.13 40.12
C VAL A 654 -10.58 26.60 40.05
N ASN A 655 -11.53 27.44 40.46
CA ASN A 655 -12.96 27.23 40.31
C ASN A 655 -13.27 26.68 38.91
N VAL A 656 -13.78 25.46 38.87
CA VAL A 656 -14.48 24.91 37.72
C VAL A 656 -15.53 25.94 37.31
N ILE A 657 -15.34 26.55 36.14
CA ILE A 657 -16.37 27.36 35.49
C ILE A 657 -17.54 26.41 35.27
N LYS A 658 -18.52 26.46 36.17
CA LYS A 658 -19.84 25.89 35.93
C LYS A 658 -20.33 26.50 34.63
N MET A 659 -20.51 25.67 33.61
CA MET A 659 -21.21 26.11 32.41
C MET A 659 -22.54 26.72 32.82
N PRO A 660 -22.95 27.87 32.25
CA PRO A 660 -24.24 28.45 32.56
C PRO A 660 -25.33 27.45 32.18
N ASN A 661 -26.19 27.12 33.15
CA ASN A 661 -27.43 26.40 32.87
C ASN A 661 -28.20 27.20 31.83
N PHE A 662 -28.40 26.62 30.65
CA PHE A 662 -29.36 27.14 29.68
C PHE A 662 -30.75 27.08 30.32
N PRO A 663 -31.52 28.17 30.34
CA PRO A 663 -32.91 28.12 30.74
C PRO A 663 -33.67 27.29 29.69
N THR A 664 -34.35 26.25 30.14
CA THR A 664 -35.44 25.63 29.38
C THR A 664 -36.64 26.56 29.47
N ASP A 665 -36.94 27.26 28.38
CA ASP A 665 -38.18 28.02 28.21
C ASP A 665 -39.36 27.04 28.11
N ASP A 666 -39.92 26.67 29.26
CA ASP A 666 -41.28 26.15 29.39
C ASP A 666 -42.15 27.31 29.89
N ASP A 667 -42.64 28.14 28.97
CA ASP A 667 -43.75 29.07 29.23
C ASP A 667 -44.54 29.30 27.94
N SER A 668 -45.43 28.35 27.64
CA SER A 668 -46.61 28.62 26.81
C SER A 668 -47.85 28.06 27.51
N SER A 669 -48.34 28.81 28.49
CA SER A 669 -49.64 28.60 29.10
C SER A 669 -50.23 29.92 29.61
N SER A 670 -51.36 30.30 29.01
CA SER A 670 -52.41 31.20 29.50
C SER A 670 -52.31 32.72 29.23
N ALA A 671 -53.16 33.11 28.27
CA ALA A 671 -54.26 34.08 28.41
C ALA A 671 -54.04 35.59 28.13
N ALA A 672 -55.01 36.08 27.34
CA ALA A 672 -55.47 37.46 27.10
C ALA A 672 -54.69 38.32 26.10
#